data_AF-A0A7W7R8E6-F1
#
_entry.id   AF-A0A7W7R8E6-F1
#
_cell.length_a   1.000
_cell.length_b   1.000
_cell.length_c   1.000
_cell.angle_alpha   90.00
_cell.angle_beta   90.00
_cell.angle_gamma   90.00
#
_symmetry.space_group_name_H-M   'P 1'
#
loop_
_entity.id
_entity.type
_entity.pdbx_description
1 polymer ?
#
loop_
_entity_poly.entity_id
_entity_poly.type
_entity_poly.pdbx_seq_one_letter_code
_entity_poly.pdbx_strand_id
1 'polypeptide(L)'
;MTDSQDRRGWARRVFGGRQRRPEQNMLAAGRPGALGRYEAPHEAGSESAGFESAGSESAGSESVGSESAGSESAGSESVGSESAGFADALAAVTTAIELADQARNRGDLAESERQLRTAVRSSIAPYRQLAELRLGGLLSESGEITSAVALWLRVAEGPDPQLRQAVTDQLGHVPFVDAEFMVNADPATMTRLLPEAWGSAGRLGAAVYQASAYRHRDAGPAVRRQLLALDAARYGSQALAARIAAAPVPDEPGTPWRVAWASGNQLGGFRWTATGHEAAASAVATAMLDGRPIAVTGGGDGTVRVWDLATGAPLGEPMTGHTGKVWTVATGELAGRPVAISGGTDKAVRVWDLTTRQLLHEPLTGHRSWVTGLATAEVRHRPAVISCSDDRTVRVWDLATGAPLGEPLSDRSGPGSPLGGRLRAVATVELGRRTIAVTGETGGVVRVWDLTKGRQLQPLADVDGEVEALTTAVRDGGPIVVVGDSSGTTTMWELASGAQLGEPLTSPVNSTQSVAMAQVGDRRLVVTAGLTGMVRLWDPGTGQQSAQSFAAPRGGVWAVATAVVDGQPVAIVGCDDGTVRRWDLPSAPAPGKPLPGHGDTVNSLTTAVLDGVSDGTSDGVSDGNNVVVSTSWDGTARLWDLATGTAVGKPFADHDDLVYGVATAVLDGRRVIVTGGRDQWVRVWDPGTGAQVGEPLEHDTGVAAVATAVLGGRPIAVTGSWRGTVEVWDLTTRQPLYEPLTGHEADVSALATAVVDGRPVAVTGSTDGTARIWDLATGTAIGGPLRGLGEPGPAHQEDEEDEEEAPDIAGVATVELDGRPVAVIGSTDGVLRVWDLATGTPLGEPLTVAEDWLTAVAAGMLDGRPVVVAGGEDGRVRTWDLATRAQLGPDLVLPLRVGALAVARDGRLAVGFDWEVAVFGPPAPADTV
;
A
#
# COMPACT_ATOMS: atom_id res chain seq x y z
N MET A 1 8.66 -21.99 22.15
CA MET A 1 9.99 -21.38 22.29
C MET A 1 9.83 -19.94 21.87
N THR A 2 9.96 -19.08 22.86
CA THR A 2 9.83 -17.63 22.84
C THR A 2 11.20 -17.04 22.56
N ASP A 3 11.33 -16.23 21.50
CA ASP A 3 12.27 -15.11 21.55
C ASP A 3 11.85 -14.00 20.57
N SER A 4 11.94 -12.78 21.04
CA SER A 4 11.48 -11.54 20.39
C SER A 4 12.60 -10.85 19.60
N GLN A 5 13.61 -11.58 19.13
CA GLN A 5 14.75 -11.03 18.39
C GLN A 5 14.83 -11.43 16.90
N ASP A 6 13.93 -12.26 16.38
CA ASP A 6 14.08 -12.82 15.03
C ASP A 6 13.54 -11.91 13.88
N ARG A 7 13.81 -10.59 13.95
CA ARG A 7 13.69 -9.70 12.77
C ARG A 7 14.77 -10.01 11.72
N ARG A 8 15.92 -10.57 12.12
CA ARG A 8 16.99 -11.04 11.22
C ARG A 8 16.63 -12.34 10.47
N GLY A 9 15.84 -13.24 11.06
CA GLY A 9 15.41 -14.48 10.42
C GLY A 9 14.34 -14.35 9.34
N TRP A 10 13.68 -13.18 9.23
CA TRP A 10 12.72 -12.89 8.16
C TRP A 10 13.42 -12.88 6.80
N ALA A 11 14.60 -12.25 6.71
CA ALA A 11 15.43 -12.28 5.50
C ALA A 11 15.91 -13.70 5.17
N ARG A 12 16.38 -14.49 6.15
CA ARG A 12 16.82 -15.88 5.90
C ARG A 12 15.69 -16.83 5.48
N ARG A 13 14.43 -16.60 5.85
CA ARG A 13 13.29 -17.45 5.43
C ARG A 13 12.70 -17.08 4.08
N VAL A 14 12.76 -15.80 3.68
CA VAL A 14 12.27 -15.31 2.38
C VAL A 14 13.38 -15.37 1.30
N PHE A 15 14.64 -15.10 1.66
CA PHE A 15 15.80 -15.12 0.75
C PHE A 15 16.66 -16.40 0.85
N GLY A 16 16.60 -17.16 1.95
CA GLY A 16 17.47 -18.31 2.21
C GLY A 16 16.78 -19.68 2.16
N GLY A 17 16.25 -20.07 1.01
CA GLY A 17 15.86 -21.46 0.77
C GLY A 17 17.09 -22.36 0.71
N ARG A 18 17.53 -22.94 1.83
CA ARG A 18 18.41 -24.13 1.82
C ARG A 18 17.62 -25.29 1.20
N GLN A 19 17.61 -25.38 -0.13
CA GLN A 19 17.15 -26.57 -0.81
C GLN A 19 18.06 -27.74 -0.44
N ARG A 20 17.49 -28.72 0.26
CA ARG A 20 18.01 -30.09 0.21
C ARG A 20 17.84 -30.59 -1.22
N ARG A 21 18.95 -31.04 -1.80
CA ARG A 21 19.06 -31.70 -3.11
C ARG A 21 17.85 -32.63 -3.38
N PRO A 22 17.12 -32.46 -4.49
CA PRO A 22 16.45 -33.57 -5.14
C PRO A 22 17.41 -34.20 -6.16
N GLU A 23 17.61 -35.51 -6.04
CA GLU A 23 18.37 -36.30 -7.00
C GLU A 23 17.75 -36.21 -8.40
N GLN A 24 18.64 -36.14 -9.38
CA GLN A 24 18.35 -36.18 -10.81
C GLN A 24 17.46 -37.38 -11.16
N ASN A 25 16.34 -37.11 -11.84
CA ASN A 25 15.77 -38.06 -12.78
C ASN A 25 15.42 -37.29 -14.05
N MET A 26 16.36 -37.33 -15.01
CA MET A 26 16.11 -37.03 -16.41
C MET A 26 15.00 -37.93 -16.94
N LEU A 27 13.99 -37.36 -17.59
CA LEU A 27 13.31 -38.01 -18.71
C LEU A 27 12.86 -36.95 -19.72
N ALA A 28 13.08 -37.29 -20.98
CA ALA A 28 13.13 -36.40 -22.12
C ALA A 28 11.77 -36.16 -22.81
N ALA A 29 11.77 -35.07 -23.58
CA ALA A 29 11.11 -34.88 -24.87
C ALA A 29 9.62 -34.48 -24.92
N GLY A 30 9.39 -33.34 -25.59
CA GLY A 30 8.10 -33.00 -26.22
C GLY A 30 8.07 -31.56 -26.77
N ARG A 31 8.34 -31.39 -28.06
CA ARG A 31 8.32 -30.11 -28.81
C ARG A 31 6.95 -29.39 -28.73
N PRO A 32 6.89 -28.05 -28.81
CA PRO A 32 5.64 -27.32 -28.94
C PRO A 32 5.11 -27.34 -30.39
N GLY A 33 3.86 -27.76 -30.55
CA GLY A 33 3.11 -27.68 -31.80
C GLY A 33 2.41 -26.34 -31.94
N ALA A 34 2.58 -25.73 -33.11
CA ALA A 34 1.98 -24.47 -33.54
C ALA A 34 0.44 -24.47 -33.43
N LEU A 35 -0.12 -23.41 -32.85
CA LEU A 35 -1.54 -23.08 -32.98
C LEU A 35 -1.70 -21.84 -33.85
N GLY A 36 -2.49 -22.04 -34.90
CA GLY A 36 -2.69 -21.12 -36.00
C GLY A 36 -3.58 -19.93 -35.66
N ARG A 37 -3.32 -18.87 -36.42
CA ARG A 37 -4.18 -17.71 -36.62
C ARG A 37 -5.63 -18.13 -36.88
N TYR A 38 -6.57 -17.49 -36.18
CA TYR A 38 -7.97 -17.42 -36.60
C TYR A 38 -8.34 -15.98 -36.89
N GLU A 39 -8.84 -15.80 -38.11
CA GLU A 39 -9.35 -14.57 -38.69
C GLU A 39 -10.70 -14.18 -38.07
N ALA A 40 -10.89 -12.88 -37.85
CA ALA A 40 -12.17 -12.28 -37.48
C ALA A 40 -13.09 -12.18 -38.72
N PRO A 41 -14.42 -12.29 -38.55
CA PRO A 41 -15.37 -11.74 -39.50
C PRO A 41 -16.03 -10.45 -38.99
N HIS A 42 -16.21 -9.57 -39.97
CA HIS A 42 -16.87 -8.27 -39.95
C HIS A 42 -18.36 -8.28 -39.56
N GLU A 43 -18.76 -7.13 -39.00
CA GLU A 43 -20.00 -6.35 -39.20
C GLU A 43 -21.38 -7.02 -39.21
N ALA A 44 -22.26 -6.51 -38.32
CA ALA A 44 -23.56 -5.97 -38.71
C ALA A 44 -24.08 -5.01 -37.62
N GLY A 45 -24.46 -3.79 -38.03
CA GLY A 45 -25.11 -2.79 -37.18
C GLY A 45 -26.64 -2.87 -37.20
N SER A 46 -27.29 -2.20 -36.24
CA SER A 46 -28.68 -1.68 -36.20
C SER A 46 -29.09 -1.62 -34.72
N GLU A 47 -29.92 -0.74 -34.18
CA GLU A 47 -30.58 0.49 -34.58
C GLU A 47 -31.15 1.05 -33.27
N SER A 48 -31.31 2.36 -33.24
CA SER A 48 -31.95 3.14 -32.18
C SER A 48 -33.47 2.93 -32.08
N ALA A 49 -33.99 2.88 -30.85
CA ALA A 49 -35.31 3.35 -30.44
C ALA A 49 -35.27 3.56 -28.91
N GLY A 50 -35.65 4.67 -28.28
CA GLY A 50 -36.69 5.63 -28.62
C GLY A 50 -37.95 5.30 -27.82
N PHE A 51 -38.09 5.80 -26.58
CA PHE A 51 -39.38 5.88 -25.90
C PHE A 51 -39.42 7.04 -24.90
N GLU A 52 -40.20 8.06 -25.26
CA GLU A 52 -40.79 9.06 -24.37
C GLU A 52 -42.01 8.45 -23.66
N SER A 53 -42.33 8.89 -22.44
CA SER A 53 -43.55 9.67 -22.15
C SER A 53 -43.89 9.73 -20.65
N ALA A 54 -44.24 10.96 -20.23
CA ALA A 54 -45.23 11.38 -19.21
C ALA A 54 -45.11 10.85 -17.76
N GLY A 55 -45.21 11.65 -16.70
CA GLY A 55 -45.89 12.94 -16.53
C GLY A 55 -47.17 12.75 -15.70
N SER A 56 -47.14 13.13 -14.42
CA SER A 56 -48.35 13.54 -13.68
C SER A 56 -47.99 14.30 -12.41
N GLU A 57 -48.30 15.59 -12.41
CA GLU A 57 -48.51 16.43 -11.23
C GLU A 57 -49.82 16.06 -10.53
N SER A 58 -49.90 16.26 -9.20
CA SER A 58 -51.05 16.95 -8.60
C SER A 58 -50.77 17.33 -7.14
N ALA A 59 -50.95 18.62 -6.86
CA ALA A 59 -51.01 19.23 -5.54
C ALA A 59 -52.34 18.92 -4.80
N GLY A 60 -52.37 19.17 -3.49
CA GLY A 60 -53.60 19.18 -2.70
C GLY A 60 -53.36 19.46 -1.22
N SER A 61 -53.54 20.73 -0.83
CA SER A 61 -53.53 21.29 0.52
C SER A 61 -54.91 21.17 1.22
N GLU A 62 -54.95 21.66 2.48
CA GLU A 62 -56.09 21.93 3.41
C GLU A 62 -56.21 20.90 4.55
N SER A 63 -56.02 21.18 5.84
CA SER A 63 -56.28 22.29 6.80
C SER A 63 -57.47 22.03 7.73
N VAL A 64 -57.14 22.01 9.04
CA VAL A 64 -57.92 22.42 10.22
C VAL A 64 -59.12 21.59 10.70
N GLY A 65 -59.06 21.24 11.99
CA GLY A 65 -60.19 20.87 12.84
C GLY A 65 -59.78 20.81 14.31
N SER A 66 -60.10 21.86 15.06
CA SER A 66 -59.88 22.10 16.49
C SER A 66 -61.02 21.60 17.38
N GLU A 67 -60.75 21.25 18.64
CA GLU A 67 -61.48 21.63 19.89
C GLU A 67 -60.90 20.81 21.07
N SER A 68 -60.23 21.42 22.07
CA SER A 68 -60.75 21.99 23.35
C SER A 68 -61.12 20.91 24.40
N ALA A 69 -60.90 21.00 25.72
CA ALA A 69 -60.25 21.94 26.65
C ALA A 69 -60.08 21.20 28.01
N GLY A 70 -59.23 21.71 28.90
CA GLY A 70 -59.16 21.27 30.30
C GLY A 70 -58.07 21.99 31.09
N SER A 71 -58.50 22.99 31.86
CA SER A 71 -57.75 23.96 32.67
C SER A 71 -57.01 23.39 33.88
N GLU A 72 -55.95 24.06 34.34
CA GLU A 72 -55.87 24.57 35.73
C GLU A 72 -54.80 25.66 35.90
N SER A 73 -55.08 26.58 36.81
CA SER A 73 -54.47 27.88 37.05
C SER A 73 -53.35 27.88 38.10
N ALA A 74 -52.40 28.80 38.01
CA ALA A 74 -52.03 29.78 39.07
C ALA A 74 -50.64 30.41 38.82
N GLY A 75 -50.48 31.67 39.20
CA GLY A 75 -49.16 32.24 39.56
C GLY A 75 -48.64 33.36 38.65
N SER A 76 -49.23 34.55 38.76
CA SER A 76 -48.61 35.79 38.31
C SER A 76 -47.60 36.28 39.35
N GLU A 77 -46.30 36.29 39.02
CA GLU A 77 -45.31 37.26 39.53
C GLU A 77 -43.96 37.13 38.76
N SER A 78 -43.47 38.25 38.19
CA SER A 78 -42.08 38.55 37.75
C SER A 78 -41.54 38.17 36.34
N VAL A 79 -42.34 38.06 35.28
CA VAL A 79 -41.83 37.85 33.88
C VAL A 79 -41.30 39.14 33.19
N GLY A 80 -41.29 40.29 33.89
CA GLY A 80 -40.97 41.59 33.28
C GLY A 80 -39.49 41.89 33.02
N SER A 81 -38.54 41.27 33.75
CA SER A 81 -37.11 41.62 33.63
C SER A 81 -36.32 40.72 32.69
N GLU A 82 -36.69 39.44 32.56
CA GLU A 82 -36.03 38.52 31.62
C GLU A 82 -36.47 38.76 30.16
N SER A 83 -37.73 39.15 29.94
CA SER A 83 -38.27 39.44 28.60
C SER A 83 -37.72 40.74 27.99
N ALA A 84 -37.48 41.77 28.82
CA ALA A 84 -36.83 43.01 28.40
C ALA A 84 -35.35 42.78 28.01
N GLY A 85 -34.61 42.03 28.83
CA GLY A 85 -33.21 41.68 28.54
C GLY A 85 -33.04 40.83 27.28
N PHE A 86 -34.00 39.93 26.99
CA PHE A 86 -34.02 39.14 25.75
C PHE A 86 -34.28 40.01 24.51
N ALA A 87 -35.27 40.92 24.57
CA ALA A 87 -35.59 41.81 23.45
C ALA A 87 -34.45 42.78 23.12
N ASP A 88 -33.78 43.32 24.15
CA ASP A 88 -32.63 44.20 23.98
C ASP A 88 -31.42 43.45 23.41
N ALA A 89 -31.16 42.21 23.88
CA ALA A 89 -30.11 41.37 23.33
C ALA A 89 -30.38 40.97 21.87
N LEU A 90 -31.64 40.72 21.51
CA LEU A 90 -32.07 40.41 20.14
C LEU A 90 -31.89 41.61 19.22
N ALA A 91 -32.32 42.79 19.65
CA ALA A 91 -32.17 44.04 18.90
C ALA A 91 -30.70 44.40 18.69
N ALA A 92 -29.85 44.22 19.71
CA ALA A 92 -28.42 44.50 19.60
C ALA A 92 -27.72 43.62 18.56
N VAL A 93 -28.04 42.33 18.53
CA VAL A 93 -27.36 41.36 17.65
C VAL A 93 -27.84 41.47 16.21
N THR A 94 -29.14 41.71 16.00
CA THR A 94 -29.70 42.01 14.67
C THR A 94 -29.12 43.30 14.10
N THR A 95 -29.05 44.37 14.90
CA THR A 95 -28.43 45.64 14.49
C THR A 95 -26.96 45.47 14.12
N ALA A 96 -26.20 44.69 14.91
CA ALA A 96 -24.78 44.42 14.62
C ALA A 96 -24.59 43.68 13.29
N ILE A 97 -25.44 42.70 12.98
CA ILE A 97 -25.40 41.96 11.70
C ILE A 97 -25.74 42.89 10.53
N GLU A 98 -26.77 43.73 10.65
CA GLU A 98 -27.16 44.68 9.60
C GLU A 98 -26.06 45.73 9.34
N LEU A 99 -25.46 46.27 10.39
CA LEU A 99 -24.33 47.20 10.28
C LEU A 99 -23.11 46.54 9.63
N ALA A 100 -22.88 45.26 9.93
CA ALA A 100 -21.81 44.50 9.29
C ALA A 100 -22.03 44.34 7.78
N ASP A 101 -23.26 44.01 7.35
CA ASP A 101 -23.61 43.86 5.93
C ASP A 101 -23.50 45.22 5.19
N GLN A 102 -23.93 46.30 5.82
CA GLN A 102 -23.79 47.65 5.27
C GLN A 102 -22.32 48.12 5.16
N ALA A 103 -21.48 47.76 6.13
CA ALA A 103 -20.05 48.04 6.08
C ALA A 103 -19.38 47.26 4.94
N ARG A 104 -19.70 45.96 4.81
CA ARG A 104 -19.20 45.10 3.73
C ARG A 104 -19.59 45.60 2.34
N ASN A 105 -20.85 46.00 2.14
CA ASN A 105 -21.34 46.55 0.87
C ASN A 105 -20.67 47.88 0.48
N ARG A 106 -20.11 48.60 1.46
CA ARG A 106 -19.32 49.82 1.23
C ARG A 106 -17.82 49.55 1.06
N GLY A 107 -17.38 48.29 1.17
CA GLY A 107 -15.98 47.87 1.10
C GLY A 107 -15.20 48.04 2.41
N ASP A 108 -15.84 48.40 3.53
CA ASP A 108 -15.20 48.53 4.84
C ASP A 108 -15.21 47.19 5.59
N LEU A 109 -14.28 46.31 5.21
CA LEU A 109 -14.18 44.95 5.75
C LEU A 109 -13.81 44.95 7.25
N ALA A 110 -12.99 45.91 7.70
CA ALA A 110 -12.56 46.01 9.09
C ALA A 110 -13.71 46.39 10.03
N GLU A 111 -14.61 47.28 9.59
CA GLU A 111 -15.82 47.58 10.35
C GLU A 111 -16.81 46.41 10.33
N SER A 112 -16.97 45.75 9.19
CA SER A 112 -17.81 44.55 9.07
C SER A 112 -17.37 43.46 10.07
N GLU A 113 -16.07 43.19 10.15
CA GLU A 113 -15.50 42.20 11.07
C GLU A 113 -15.75 42.57 12.53
N ARG A 114 -15.51 43.83 12.93
CA ARG A 114 -15.74 44.31 14.31
C ARG A 114 -17.19 44.10 14.75
N GLN A 115 -18.14 44.42 13.87
CA GLN A 115 -19.56 44.28 14.14
C GLN A 115 -19.95 42.80 14.28
N LEU A 116 -19.45 41.92 13.40
CA LEU A 116 -19.69 40.48 13.47
C LEU A 116 -19.08 39.83 14.72
N ARG A 117 -17.85 40.20 15.11
CA ARG A 117 -17.23 39.72 16.37
C ARG A 117 -18.03 40.13 17.61
N THR A 118 -18.72 41.26 17.55
CA THR A 118 -19.64 41.69 18.62
C THR A 118 -20.90 40.83 18.62
N ALA A 119 -21.49 40.56 17.45
CA ALA A 119 -22.67 39.71 17.30
C ALA A 119 -22.43 38.25 17.75
N VAL A 120 -21.24 37.69 17.51
CA VAL A 120 -20.86 36.32 17.94
C VAL A 120 -20.85 36.14 19.47
N ARG A 121 -20.76 37.22 20.25
CA ARG A 121 -20.83 37.15 21.73
C ARG A 121 -22.26 37.04 22.26
N SER A 122 -23.27 37.02 21.39
CA SER A 122 -24.68 36.91 21.74
C SER A 122 -25.01 35.64 22.52
N SER A 123 -25.87 35.74 23.54
CA SER A 123 -26.47 34.56 24.20
C SER A 123 -27.57 33.89 23.38
N ILE A 124 -28.08 34.51 22.31
CA ILE A 124 -29.19 34.01 21.50
C ILE A 124 -28.68 33.08 20.39
N ALA A 125 -28.95 31.78 20.50
CA ALA A 125 -28.28 30.74 19.70
C ALA A 125 -28.42 30.89 18.17
N PRO A 126 -29.61 31.08 17.55
CA PRO A 126 -29.72 31.18 16.09
C PRO A 126 -28.98 32.39 15.50
N TYR A 127 -29.03 33.54 16.18
CA TYR A 127 -28.36 34.77 15.72
C TYR A 127 -26.85 34.73 15.94
N ARG A 128 -26.39 34.06 17.01
CA ARG A 128 -24.98 33.72 17.19
C ARG A 128 -24.49 32.84 16.03
N GLN A 129 -25.24 31.80 15.71
CA GLN A 129 -24.93 30.86 14.62
C GLN A 129 -24.86 31.59 13.26
N LEU A 130 -25.78 32.51 12.97
CA LEU A 130 -25.75 33.33 11.76
C LEU A 130 -24.56 34.30 11.73
N ALA A 131 -24.24 34.95 12.86
CA ALA A 131 -23.09 35.83 12.99
C ALA A 131 -21.77 35.07 12.79
N GLU A 132 -21.66 33.85 13.32
CA GLU A 132 -20.51 32.97 13.12
C GLU A 132 -20.36 32.57 11.65
N LEU A 133 -21.45 32.25 10.95
CA LEU A 133 -21.44 31.97 9.50
C LEU A 133 -20.93 33.16 8.69
N ARG A 134 -21.45 34.36 8.97
CA ARG A 134 -21.06 35.60 8.27
C ARG A 134 -19.62 36.00 8.55
N LEU A 135 -19.18 35.88 9.80
CA LEU A 135 -17.79 36.13 10.18
C LEU A 135 -16.87 35.12 9.51
N GLY A 136 -17.25 33.83 9.47
CA GLY A 136 -16.47 32.81 8.78
C GLY A 136 -16.29 33.13 7.30
N GLY A 137 -17.36 33.53 6.60
CA GLY A 137 -17.27 34.00 5.21
C GLY A 137 -16.31 35.18 5.02
N LEU A 138 -16.39 36.18 5.88
CA LEU A 138 -15.51 37.36 5.82
C LEU A 138 -14.04 36.99 6.08
N LEU A 139 -13.78 36.16 7.08
CA LEU A 139 -12.43 35.70 7.43
C LEU A 139 -11.84 34.81 6.33
N SER A 140 -12.66 34.01 5.65
CA SER A 140 -12.21 33.25 4.49
C SER A 140 -11.81 34.16 3.33
N GLU A 141 -12.51 35.27 3.11
CA GLU A 141 -12.18 36.27 2.07
C GLU A 141 -10.91 37.06 2.40
N SER A 142 -10.60 37.27 3.68
CA SER A 142 -9.37 37.92 4.13
C SER A 142 -8.17 36.98 4.26
N GLY A 143 -8.35 35.68 4.02
CA GLY A 143 -7.30 34.65 4.13
C GLY A 143 -7.14 34.03 5.53
N GLU A 144 -7.96 34.41 6.51
CA GLU A 144 -7.99 33.83 7.86
C GLU A 144 -8.77 32.50 7.92
N ILE A 145 -8.39 31.54 7.08
CA ILE A 145 -9.15 30.30 6.85
C ILE A 145 -9.30 29.45 8.11
N THR A 146 -8.28 29.38 8.98
CA THR A 146 -8.37 28.64 10.25
C THR A 146 -9.46 29.19 11.17
N SER A 147 -9.54 30.52 11.28
CA SER A 147 -10.58 31.19 12.06
C SER A 147 -11.96 30.98 11.43
N ALA A 148 -12.04 31.02 10.09
CA ALA A 148 -13.25 30.78 9.34
C ALA A 148 -13.80 29.36 9.54
N VAL A 149 -12.96 28.34 9.39
CA VAL A 149 -13.33 26.93 9.58
C VAL A 149 -13.77 26.66 11.02
N ALA A 150 -13.09 27.24 12.02
CA ALA A 150 -13.50 27.09 13.42
C ALA A 150 -14.88 27.69 13.70
N LEU A 151 -15.23 28.80 13.07
CA LEU A 151 -16.57 29.40 13.15
C LEU A 151 -17.60 28.52 12.45
N TRP A 152 -17.30 28.06 11.24
CA TRP A 152 -18.17 27.18 10.48
C TRP A 152 -18.44 25.84 11.19
N LEU A 153 -17.43 25.20 11.78
CA LEU A 153 -17.64 23.97 12.57
C LEU A 153 -18.62 24.19 13.75
N ARG A 154 -18.53 25.33 14.45
CA ARG A 154 -19.50 25.67 15.51
C ARG A 154 -20.91 25.87 14.97
N VAL A 155 -21.04 26.45 13.78
CA VAL A 155 -22.32 26.57 13.09
C VAL A 155 -22.83 25.19 12.65
N ALA A 156 -21.98 24.28 12.19
CA ALA A 156 -22.34 22.91 11.82
C ALA A 156 -22.85 22.09 13.02
N GLU A 157 -22.37 22.37 14.23
CA GLU A 157 -22.80 21.74 15.48
C GLU A 157 -24.04 22.41 16.11
N GLY A 158 -24.48 23.55 15.57
CA GLY A 158 -25.56 24.37 16.12
C GLY A 158 -26.98 23.89 15.78
N PRO A 159 -28.01 24.44 16.45
CA PRO A 159 -29.38 23.92 16.41
C PRO A 159 -30.12 24.18 15.09
N ASP A 160 -29.75 25.20 14.29
CA ASP A 160 -30.46 25.55 13.06
C ASP A 160 -30.06 24.65 11.86
N PRO A 161 -30.98 23.84 11.29
CA PRO A 161 -30.69 22.97 10.15
C PRO A 161 -30.33 23.69 8.85
N GLN A 162 -30.88 24.88 8.61
CA GLN A 162 -30.64 25.62 7.36
C GLN A 162 -29.24 26.25 7.36
N LEU A 163 -28.82 26.80 8.51
CA LEU A 163 -27.46 27.31 8.68
C LEU A 163 -26.43 26.19 8.66
N ARG A 164 -26.75 25.00 9.19
CA ARG A 164 -25.90 23.81 9.04
C ARG A 164 -25.68 23.45 7.57
N GLN A 165 -26.74 23.38 6.76
CA GLN A 165 -26.61 23.10 5.34
C GLN A 165 -25.79 24.17 4.60
N ALA A 166 -26.04 25.45 4.87
CA ALA A 166 -25.29 26.55 4.26
C ALA A 166 -23.79 26.51 4.60
N VAL A 167 -23.44 26.02 5.79
CA VAL A 167 -22.05 25.79 6.18
C VAL A 167 -21.45 24.57 5.50
N THR A 168 -22.18 23.46 5.42
CA THR A 168 -21.71 22.28 4.67
C THR A 168 -21.33 22.65 3.24
N ASP A 169 -22.13 23.50 2.59
CA ASP A 169 -21.83 24.01 1.25
C ASP A 169 -20.54 24.86 1.21
N GLN A 170 -20.23 25.65 2.25
CA GLN A 170 -19.00 26.46 2.34
C GLN A 170 -17.76 25.64 2.75
N LEU A 171 -17.89 24.76 3.75
CA LEU A 171 -16.85 23.84 4.21
C LEU A 171 -16.42 22.88 3.11
N GLY A 172 -17.28 22.57 2.15
CA GLY A 172 -16.88 21.67 1.06
C GLY A 172 -15.97 22.28 0.02
N HIS A 173 -15.85 23.59 -0.05
CA HIS A 173 -15.02 24.25 -1.05
C HIS A 173 -13.65 24.69 -0.52
N VAL A 174 -13.51 25.13 0.72
CA VAL A 174 -12.34 25.91 1.18
C VAL A 174 -11.18 25.07 1.77
N PRO A 175 -11.40 24.13 2.70
CA PRO A 175 -10.33 23.46 3.45
C PRO A 175 -9.36 22.64 2.59
N PHE A 176 -9.84 22.05 1.49
CA PHE A 176 -9.06 21.15 0.64
C PHE A 176 -8.60 21.79 -0.67
N VAL A 177 -8.91 23.07 -0.90
CA VAL A 177 -8.33 23.83 -2.03
C VAL A 177 -7.25 24.79 -1.57
N ASP A 178 -7.18 25.09 -0.27
CA ASP A 178 -6.17 25.96 0.31
C ASP A 178 -4.95 25.18 0.81
N ALA A 179 -3.81 25.42 0.16
CA ALA A 179 -2.55 24.73 0.45
C ALA A 179 -1.98 25.07 1.83
N GLU A 180 -2.11 26.31 2.28
CA GLU A 180 -1.60 26.74 3.58
C GLU A 180 -2.40 26.11 4.71
N PHE A 181 -3.73 26.06 4.57
CA PHE A 181 -4.60 25.37 5.52
C PHE A 181 -4.31 23.87 5.56
N MET A 182 -4.19 23.20 4.41
CA MET A 182 -3.86 21.76 4.37
C MET A 182 -2.54 21.45 5.10
N VAL A 183 -1.54 22.33 4.98
CA VAL A 183 -0.22 22.15 5.59
C VAL A 183 -0.23 22.45 7.10
N ASN A 184 -0.87 23.55 7.51
CA ASN A 184 -0.72 24.10 8.86
C ASN A 184 -1.87 23.76 9.82
N ALA A 185 -3.04 23.32 9.33
CA ALA A 185 -4.18 22.98 10.18
C ALA A 185 -3.89 21.77 11.09
N ASP A 186 -4.63 21.64 12.19
CA ASP A 186 -4.56 20.46 13.04
C ASP A 186 -5.06 19.18 12.29
N PRO A 187 -4.31 18.06 12.29
CA PRO A 187 -4.70 16.82 11.61
C PRO A 187 -6.05 16.25 12.00
N ALA A 188 -6.42 16.34 13.28
CA ALA A 188 -7.70 15.84 13.75
C ALA A 188 -8.85 16.68 13.16
N THR A 189 -8.65 17.99 13.02
CA THR A 189 -9.57 18.88 12.32
C THR A 189 -9.67 18.55 10.83
N MET A 190 -8.55 18.36 10.14
CA MET A 190 -8.55 17.94 8.73
C MET A 190 -9.29 16.62 8.51
N THR A 191 -9.04 15.64 9.37
CA THR A 191 -9.68 14.31 9.30
C THR A 191 -11.21 14.40 9.45
N ARG A 192 -11.71 15.27 10.34
CA ARG A 192 -13.15 15.52 10.51
C ARG A 192 -13.80 16.17 9.28
N LEU A 193 -13.04 16.97 8.52
CA LEU A 193 -13.54 17.68 7.34
C LEU A 193 -13.55 16.83 6.07
N LEU A 194 -12.83 15.70 6.04
CA LEU A 194 -12.74 14.84 4.85
C LEU A 194 -14.10 14.47 4.21
N PRO A 195 -15.15 14.10 4.97
CA PRO A 195 -16.46 13.79 4.40
C PRO A 195 -17.16 15.00 3.76
N GLU A 196 -16.78 16.21 4.18
CA GLU A 196 -17.38 17.46 3.71
C GLU A 196 -16.74 17.94 2.41
N ALA A 197 -15.77 17.25 1.81
CA ALA A 197 -15.07 17.72 0.60
C ALA A 197 -15.93 17.65 -0.68
N TRP A 198 -16.19 18.79 -1.31
CA TRP A 198 -17.08 18.90 -2.48
C TRP A 198 -16.36 19.49 -3.70
N GLY A 199 -16.97 19.32 -4.88
CA GLY A 199 -16.38 19.70 -6.15
C GLY A 199 -15.15 18.85 -6.54
N SER A 200 -14.69 18.99 -7.79
CA SER A 200 -13.54 18.22 -8.29
C SER A 200 -12.24 18.58 -7.56
N ALA A 201 -12.00 19.87 -7.32
CA ALA A 201 -10.80 20.36 -6.65
C ALA A 201 -10.76 19.99 -5.16
N GLY A 202 -11.87 20.18 -4.43
CA GLY A 202 -11.95 19.82 -3.01
C GLY A 202 -11.83 18.32 -2.78
N ARG A 203 -12.48 17.49 -3.61
CA ARG A 203 -12.31 16.02 -3.55
C ARG A 203 -10.89 15.57 -3.88
N LEU A 204 -10.21 16.24 -4.82
CA LEU A 204 -8.80 15.97 -5.09
C LEU A 204 -7.92 16.32 -3.88
N GLY A 205 -8.07 17.51 -3.30
CA GLY A 205 -7.29 17.89 -2.12
C GLY A 205 -7.56 17.00 -0.89
N ALA A 206 -8.80 16.55 -0.70
CA ALA A 206 -9.14 15.59 0.33
C ALA A 206 -8.48 14.22 0.09
N ALA A 207 -8.47 13.75 -1.16
CA ALA A 207 -7.79 12.50 -1.52
C ALA A 207 -6.26 12.60 -1.38
N VAL A 208 -5.67 13.74 -1.71
CA VAL A 208 -4.25 14.06 -1.46
C VAL A 208 -3.96 13.98 0.04
N TYR A 209 -4.79 14.61 0.88
CA TYR A 209 -4.62 14.57 2.33
C TYR A 209 -4.80 13.16 2.92
N GLN A 210 -5.74 12.38 2.37
CA GLN A 210 -6.01 11.01 2.81
C GLN A 210 -4.87 10.04 2.49
N ALA A 211 -4.16 10.24 1.37
CA ALA A 211 -3.11 9.33 0.93
C ALA A 211 -1.98 9.15 1.97
N SER A 212 -1.69 10.20 2.74
CA SER A 212 -0.69 10.18 3.83
C SER A 212 -1.25 10.55 5.21
N ALA A 213 -2.57 10.43 5.42
CA ALA A 213 -3.23 10.83 6.67
C ALA A 213 -2.64 10.14 7.92
N TYR A 214 -2.20 8.88 7.78
CA TYR A 214 -1.57 8.12 8.86
C TYR A 214 -0.23 8.72 9.33
N ARG A 215 0.48 9.47 8.47
CA ARG A 215 1.71 10.20 8.83
C ARG A 215 1.40 11.61 9.37
N HIS A 216 0.33 12.24 8.91
CA HIS A 216 0.03 13.65 9.23
C HIS A 216 -0.20 13.90 10.72
N ARG A 217 -0.81 12.94 11.44
CA ARG A 217 -1.05 13.05 12.89
C ARG A 217 0.24 13.29 13.68
N ASP A 218 1.30 12.61 13.29
CA ASP A 218 2.57 12.58 14.01
C ASP A 218 3.63 13.48 13.32
N ALA A 219 3.25 14.17 12.23
CA ALA A 219 4.12 15.04 11.44
C ALA A 219 3.85 16.53 11.68
N GLY A 220 4.94 17.28 11.89
CA GLY A 220 4.91 18.73 11.85
C GLY A 220 4.60 19.29 10.44
N PRO A 221 4.26 20.59 10.32
CA PRO A 221 3.83 21.19 9.06
C PRO A 221 4.84 21.03 7.92
N ALA A 222 6.15 21.12 8.20
CA ALA A 222 7.22 20.92 7.21
C ALA A 222 7.17 19.55 6.52
N VAL A 223 7.14 18.47 7.30
CA VAL A 223 7.04 17.10 6.80
C VAL A 223 5.70 16.87 6.09
N ARG A 224 4.62 17.44 6.64
CA ARG A 224 3.30 17.36 6.01
C ARG A 224 3.27 18.02 4.64
N ARG A 225 3.89 19.18 4.49
CA ARG A 225 4.04 19.87 3.20
C ARG A 225 4.74 18.98 2.17
N GLN A 226 5.83 18.31 2.56
CA GLN A 226 6.55 17.38 1.67
C GLN A 226 5.64 16.23 1.20
N LEU A 227 4.98 15.56 2.15
CA LEU A 227 4.08 14.43 1.86
C LEU A 227 2.90 14.84 0.98
N LEU A 228 2.24 15.96 1.30
CA LEU A 228 1.11 16.47 0.53
C LEU A 228 1.51 16.91 -0.88
N ALA A 229 2.69 17.52 -1.04
CA ALA A 229 3.20 17.90 -2.36
C ALA A 229 3.51 16.65 -3.20
N LEU A 230 4.12 15.63 -2.58
CA LEU A 230 4.37 14.35 -3.22
C LEU A 230 3.06 13.67 -3.63
N ASP A 231 2.10 13.52 -2.72
CA ASP A 231 0.82 12.88 -3.02
C ASP A 231 0.04 13.65 -4.10
N ALA A 232 0.06 14.99 -4.10
CA ALA A 232 -0.52 15.78 -5.19
C ALA A 232 0.12 15.47 -6.55
N ALA A 233 1.45 15.28 -6.60
CA ALA A 233 2.14 14.86 -7.81
C ALA A 233 1.77 13.42 -8.21
N ARG A 234 1.66 12.50 -7.24
CA ARG A 234 1.22 11.11 -7.47
C ARG A 234 -0.20 11.07 -8.06
N TYR A 235 -1.11 11.93 -7.61
CA TYR A 235 -2.46 12.07 -8.20
C TYR A 235 -2.46 12.79 -9.58
N GLY A 236 -1.29 13.17 -10.10
CA GLY A 236 -1.11 13.83 -11.39
C GLY A 236 -1.39 15.34 -11.37
N SER A 237 -1.42 15.98 -10.20
CA SER A 237 -1.71 17.42 -10.05
C SER A 237 -0.47 18.22 -9.68
N GLN A 238 0.34 18.54 -10.69
CA GLN A 238 1.54 19.36 -10.52
C GLN A 238 1.25 20.77 -10.01
N ALA A 239 0.11 21.35 -10.43
CA ALA A 239 -0.32 22.67 -9.96
C ALA A 239 -0.62 22.68 -8.45
N LEU A 240 -1.27 21.64 -7.92
CA LEU A 240 -1.54 21.52 -6.49
C LEU A 240 -0.25 21.22 -5.72
N ALA A 241 0.61 20.34 -6.24
CA ALA A 241 1.92 20.04 -5.65
C ALA A 241 2.78 21.31 -5.50
N ALA A 242 2.82 22.16 -6.54
CA ALA A 242 3.55 23.43 -6.49
C ALA A 242 2.98 24.41 -5.45
N ARG A 243 1.65 24.56 -5.37
CA ARG A 243 0.99 25.42 -4.37
C ARG A 243 1.27 24.94 -2.95
N ILE A 244 1.20 23.63 -2.70
CA ILE A 244 1.54 23.02 -1.40
C ILE A 244 3.01 23.25 -1.07
N ALA A 245 3.91 22.99 -2.02
CA ALA A 245 5.34 23.19 -1.81
C ALA A 245 5.73 24.68 -1.60
N ALA A 246 4.87 25.62 -1.98
CA ALA A 246 5.03 27.05 -1.73
C ALA A 246 4.36 27.51 -0.43
N ALA A 247 3.57 26.66 0.23
CA ALA A 247 2.88 27.02 1.47
C ALA A 247 3.91 27.39 2.57
N PRO A 248 3.71 28.53 3.26
CA PRO A 248 4.62 28.97 4.30
C PRO A 248 4.55 28.04 5.51
N VAL A 249 5.72 27.74 6.07
CA VAL A 249 5.88 27.03 7.34
C VAL A 249 6.83 27.87 8.20
N PRO A 250 6.42 28.29 9.40
CA PRO A 250 7.28 29.07 10.30
C PRO A 250 8.58 28.31 10.64
N ASP A 251 9.70 29.04 10.64
CA ASP A 251 11.01 28.57 11.12
C ASP A 251 11.60 27.33 10.40
N GLU A 252 11.16 27.04 9.16
CA GLU A 252 11.67 25.88 8.41
C GLU A 252 12.96 26.20 7.62
N PRO A 253 14.04 25.40 7.77
CA PRO A 253 15.18 25.47 6.87
C PRO A 253 14.80 25.03 5.45
N GLY A 254 15.42 25.62 4.44
CA GLY A 254 15.18 25.25 3.04
C GLY A 254 15.42 23.77 2.78
N THR A 255 14.48 23.11 2.09
CA THR A 255 14.67 21.74 1.59
C THR A 255 15.50 21.75 0.30
N PRO A 256 16.49 20.85 0.14
CA PRO A 256 17.24 20.71 -1.09
C PRO A 256 16.43 20.06 -2.22
N TRP A 257 15.25 19.51 -1.92
CA TRP A 257 14.46 18.73 -2.87
C TRP A 257 13.04 19.30 -3.00
N ARG A 258 12.59 19.49 -4.24
CA ARG A 258 11.19 19.70 -4.61
C ARG A 258 10.72 18.58 -5.52
N VAL A 259 9.51 18.08 -5.30
CA VAL A 259 8.91 17.04 -6.15
C VAL A 259 8.77 17.59 -7.57
N ALA A 260 9.37 16.90 -8.55
CA ALA A 260 9.17 17.18 -9.96
C ALA A 260 8.00 16.37 -10.52
N TRP A 261 7.98 15.06 -10.23
CA TRP A 261 6.86 14.16 -10.54
C TRP A 261 6.94 12.89 -9.70
N ALA A 262 5.83 12.17 -9.64
CA ALA A 262 5.76 10.85 -9.01
C ALA A 262 4.69 9.97 -9.68
N SER A 263 4.94 8.66 -9.75
CA SER A 263 3.91 7.68 -10.08
C SER A 263 2.93 7.48 -8.92
N GLY A 264 1.72 7.00 -9.21
CA GLY A 264 0.64 6.91 -8.23
C GLY A 264 -0.22 5.65 -8.33
N ASN A 265 0.40 4.48 -8.44
CA ASN A 265 -0.31 3.19 -8.42
C ASN A 265 -0.86 2.79 -7.04
N GLN A 266 -0.33 3.37 -5.97
CA GLN A 266 -0.67 3.03 -4.59
C GLN A 266 -1.50 4.14 -3.92
N LEU A 267 -2.35 4.79 -4.70
CA LEU A 267 -3.23 5.85 -4.23
C LEU A 267 -4.62 5.29 -3.92
N GLY A 268 -5.05 5.47 -2.68
CA GLY A 268 -6.38 5.12 -2.21
C GLY A 268 -6.48 5.38 -0.72
N GLY A 269 -7.38 6.28 -0.32
CA GLY A 269 -7.47 6.75 1.07
C GLY A 269 -7.98 5.65 1.99
N PHE A 270 -7.09 5.07 2.80
CA PHE A 270 -7.56 4.44 4.02
C PHE A 270 -8.19 5.52 4.90
N ARG A 271 -9.44 5.29 5.32
CA ARG A 271 -10.14 6.20 6.22
C ARG A 271 -9.46 6.24 7.59
N TRP A 272 -8.96 5.10 8.04
CA TRP A 272 -8.16 4.99 9.25
C TRP A 272 -7.27 3.73 9.23
N THR A 273 -6.22 3.76 10.04
CA THR A 273 -5.35 2.64 10.37
C THR A 273 -5.32 2.50 11.88
N ALA A 274 -5.63 1.31 12.39
CA ALA A 274 -5.65 0.99 13.80
C ALA A 274 -4.50 0.02 14.13
N THR A 275 -3.82 0.27 15.24
CA THR A 275 -2.75 -0.57 15.77
C THR A 275 -3.26 -1.33 16.98
N GLY A 276 -2.75 -2.54 17.20
CA GLY A 276 -3.01 -3.26 18.45
C GLY A 276 -2.52 -4.69 18.47
N HIS A 277 -2.52 -5.41 17.35
CA HIS A 277 -1.89 -6.73 17.33
C HIS A 277 -0.36 -6.60 17.39
N GLU A 278 0.29 -7.47 18.15
CA GLU A 278 1.76 -7.50 18.31
C GLU A 278 2.46 -8.30 17.20
N ALA A 279 1.68 -8.94 16.33
CA ALA A 279 2.11 -9.65 15.13
C ALA A 279 1.01 -9.53 14.06
N ALA A 280 1.24 -10.11 12.87
CA ALA A 280 0.31 -10.05 11.74
C ALA A 280 -1.18 -10.22 12.12
N ALA A 281 -2.03 -9.33 11.62
CA ALA A 281 -3.49 -9.45 11.72
C ALA A 281 -3.97 -10.45 10.66
N SER A 282 -3.89 -11.74 11.00
CA SER A 282 -4.04 -12.87 10.08
C SER A 282 -5.46 -13.16 9.62
N ALA A 283 -6.48 -12.64 10.31
CA ALA A 283 -7.87 -12.88 9.95
C ALA A 283 -8.77 -11.68 10.27
N VAL A 284 -9.78 -11.44 9.44
CA VAL A 284 -10.76 -10.35 9.60
C VAL A 284 -12.15 -10.85 9.25
N ALA A 285 -13.14 -10.51 10.07
CA ALA A 285 -14.56 -10.65 9.78
C ALA A 285 -15.31 -9.39 10.26
N THR A 286 -16.51 -9.16 9.73
CA THR A 286 -17.33 -7.99 10.10
C THR A 286 -18.65 -8.42 10.71
N ALA A 287 -19.20 -7.61 11.62
CA ALA A 287 -20.48 -7.87 12.28
C ALA A 287 -21.19 -6.57 12.66
N MET A 288 -22.43 -6.71 13.13
CA MET A 288 -23.15 -5.66 13.84
C MET A 288 -23.15 -5.97 15.33
N LEU A 289 -22.74 -5.01 16.15
CA LEU A 289 -22.80 -5.07 17.61
C LEU A 289 -23.65 -3.90 18.09
N ASP A 290 -24.86 -4.19 18.60
CA ASP A 290 -25.80 -3.18 19.11
C ASP A 290 -26.08 -2.03 18.11
N GLY A 291 -26.25 -2.37 16.83
CA GLY A 291 -26.47 -1.40 15.75
C GLY A 291 -25.21 -0.69 15.25
N ARG A 292 -24.03 -1.02 15.78
CA ARG A 292 -22.74 -0.50 15.35
C ARG A 292 -22.02 -1.48 14.42
N PRO A 293 -21.60 -1.07 13.22
CA PRO A 293 -20.71 -1.88 12.39
C PRO A 293 -19.34 -2.06 13.05
N ILE A 294 -18.89 -3.30 13.20
CA ILE A 294 -17.61 -3.66 13.82
C ILE A 294 -16.77 -4.58 12.93
N ALA A 295 -15.45 -4.52 13.10
CA ALA A 295 -14.53 -5.56 12.65
C ALA A 295 -14.11 -6.43 13.83
N VAL A 296 -13.95 -7.73 13.58
CA VAL A 296 -13.36 -8.70 14.49
C VAL A 296 -12.12 -9.24 13.81
N THR A 297 -10.97 -9.19 14.48
CA THR A 297 -9.69 -9.62 13.91
C THR A 297 -9.01 -10.67 14.77
N GLY A 298 -8.33 -11.61 14.13
CA GLY A 298 -7.45 -12.59 14.78
C GLY A 298 -6.00 -12.27 14.44
N GLY A 299 -5.12 -12.35 15.45
CA GLY A 299 -3.71 -12.02 15.31
C GLY A 299 -2.75 -13.21 15.45
N GLY A 300 -1.56 -13.04 14.90
CA GLY A 300 -0.40 -13.89 15.18
C GLY A 300 0.06 -13.85 16.64
N ASP A 301 -0.41 -12.86 17.40
CA ASP A 301 -0.23 -12.71 18.84
C ASP A 301 -1.17 -13.63 19.67
N GLY A 302 -2.02 -14.41 19.00
CA GLY A 302 -2.96 -15.33 19.65
C GLY A 302 -4.20 -14.65 20.25
N THR A 303 -4.43 -13.37 19.94
CA THR A 303 -5.58 -12.61 20.43
C THR A 303 -6.67 -12.45 19.37
N VAL A 304 -7.91 -12.28 19.83
CA VAL A 304 -9.01 -11.78 19.02
C VAL A 304 -9.34 -10.36 19.48
N ARG A 305 -9.50 -9.41 18.55
CA ARG A 305 -9.77 -8.00 18.85
C ARG A 305 -11.01 -7.51 18.11
N VAL A 306 -11.68 -6.50 18.68
CA VAL A 306 -12.88 -5.89 18.11
C VAL A 306 -12.62 -4.41 17.87
N TRP A 307 -13.04 -3.90 16.73
CA TRP A 307 -12.82 -2.53 16.29
C TRP A 307 -14.12 -1.90 15.85
N ASP A 308 -14.33 -0.63 16.21
CA ASP A 308 -15.38 0.17 15.61
C ASP A 308 -15.04 0.51 14.17
N LEU A 309 -15.90 0.14 13.22
CA LEU A 309 -15.64 0.46 11.82
C LEU A 309 -15.73 1.94 11.52
N ALA A 310 -16.56 2.71 12.24
CA ALA A 310 -16.73 4.13 12.00
C ALA A 310 -15.48 4.93 12.38
N THR A 311 -14.88 4.62 13.54
CA THR A 311 -13.79 5.41 14.13
C THR A 311 -12.41 4.75 14.07
N GLY A 312 -12.34 3.43 13.88
CA GLY A 312 -11.11 2.65 14.00
C GLY A 312 -10.68 2.40 15.45
N ALA A 313 -11.45 2.86 16.44
CA ALA A 313 -11.10 2.66 17.84
C ALA A 313 -11.27 1.18 18.25
N PRO A 314 -10.31 0.62 19.02
CA PRO A 314 -10.49 -0.69 19.62
C PRO A 314 -11.66 -0.65 20.61
N LEU A 315 -12.53 -1.65 20.52
CA LEU A 315 -13.62 -1.86 21.46
C LEU A 315 -13.12 -2.81 22.54
N GLY A 316 -12.66 -2.19 23.62
CA GLY A 316 -12.08 -2.73 24.86
C GLY A 316 -11.08 -3.87 24.73
N GLU A 317 -10.92 -4.67 25.79
CA GLU A 317 -9.75 -5.55 25.94
C GLU A 317 -9.68 -6.70 24.93
N PRO A 318 -8.45 -7.11 24.54
CA PRO A 318 -8.23 -8.28 23.68
C PRO A 318 -8.79 -9.56 24.31
N MET A 319 -9.39 -10.39 23.47
CA MET A 319 -9.97 -11.66 23.86
C MET A 319 -8.89 -12.74 23.76
N THR A 320 -8.48 -13.25 24.93
CA THR A 320 -7.33 -14.14 25.08
C THR A 320 -7.75 -15.57 25.38
N GLY A 321 -6.97 -16.54 24.92
CA GLY A 321 -7.21 -17.96 25.21
C GLY A 321 -6.60 -18.93 24.21
N HIS A 322 -6.29 -18.50 22.98
CA HIS A 322 -5.49 -19.30 22.05
C HIS A 322 -4.02 -19.34 22.52
N THR A 323 -3.39 -20.51 22.44
CA THR A 323 -1.96 -20.71 22.76
C THR A 323 -1.06 -20.65 21.53
N GLY A 324 -1.64 -20.31 20.38
CA GLY A 324 -0.97 -20.13 19.10
C GLY A 324 -1.68 -19.06 18.28
N LYS A 325 -1.22 -18.85 17.04
CA LYS A 325 -1.76 -17.81 16.14
C LYS A 325 -3.24 -18.04 15.88
N VAL A 326 -4.05 -16.98 15.90
CA VAL A 326 -5.43 -17.04 15.44
C VAL A 326 -5.43 -16.90 13.93
N TRP A 327 -5.58 -18.02 13.23
CA TRP A 327 -5.44 -18.08 11.77
C TRP A 327 -6.72 -17.66 11.02
N THR A 328 -7.88 -17.84 11.64
CA THR A 328 -9.17 -17.58 10.99
C THR A 328 -10.19 -17.07 12.01
N VAL A 329 -11.07 -16.17 11.57
CA VAL A 329 -12.21 -15.69 12.34
C VAL A 329 -13.46 -15.66 11.45
N ALA A 330 -14.61 -15.93 12.06
CA ALA A 330 -15.92 -15.76 11.46
C ALA A 330 -16.87 -15.10 12.47
N THR A 331 -17.94 -14.51 11.98
CA THR A 331 -18.99 -13.91 12.81
C THR A 331 -20.32 -14.61 12.57
N GLY A 332 -21.22 -14.50 13.54
CA GLY A 332 -22.56 -15.06 13.43
C GLY A 332 -23.49 -14.48 14.50
N GLU A 333 -24.71 -14.99 14.53
CA GLU A 333 -25.70 -14.62 15.53
C GLU A 333 -26.27 -15.88 16.18
N LEU A 334 -26.34 -15.87 17.50
CA LEU A 334 -26.93 -16.93 18.30
C LEU A 334 -28.12 -16.38 19.08
N ALA A 335 -29.33 -16.59 18.55
CA ALA A 335 -30.59 -16.15 19.18
C ALA A 335 -30.59 -14.65 19.56
N GLY A 336 -30.25 -13.75 18.63
CA GLY A 336 -30.13 -12.32 18.89
C GLY A 336 -28.76 -11.86 19.37
N ARG A 337 -27.88 -12.79 19.78
CA ARG A 337 -26.57 -12.47 20.35
C ARG A 337 -25.48 -12.47 19.26
N PRO A 338 -24.78 -11.36 19.02
CA PRO A 338 -23.66 -11.35 18.09
C PRO A 338 -22.50 -12.16 18.68
N VAL A 339 -21.93 -13.07 17.89
CA VAL A 339 -20.81 -13.93 18.31
C VAL A 339 -19.65 -13.87 17.33
N ALA A 340 -18.45 -14.05 17.87
CA ALA A 340 -17.23 -14.30 17.09
C ALA A 340 -16.81 -15.75 17.26
N ILE A 341 -16.29 -16.33 16.19
CA ILE A 341 -15.71 -17.66 16.19
C ILE A 341 -14.26 -17.52 15.73
N SER A 342 -13.31 -18.08 16.47
CA SER A 342 -11.89 -18.04 16.14
C SER A 342 -11.28 -19.43 16.08
N GLY A 343 -10.39 -19.64 15.11
CA GLY A 343 -9.66 -20.89 14.89
C GLY A 343 -8.17 -20.60 14.80
N GLY A 344 -7.34 -21.46 15.39
CA GLY A 344 -5.91 -21.19 15.50
C GLY A 344 -5.00 -22.38 15.23
N THR A 345 -3.70 -22.10 15.27
CA THR A 345 -2.64 -23.11 15.17
C THR A 345 -2.57 -24.00 16.40
N ASP A 346 -3.25 -23.61 17.49
CA ASP A 346 -3.50 -24.43 18.68
C ASP A 346 -4.60 -25.50 18.47
N LYS A 347 -5.13 -25.62 17.24
CA LYS A 347 -6.05 -26.67 16.80
C LYS A 347 -7.47 -26.57 17.40
N ALA A 348 -7.73 -25.52 18.17
CA ALA A 348 -8.99 -25.30 18.83
C ALA A 348 -9.84 -24.28 18.07
N VAL A 349 -11.15 -24.45 18.16
CA VAL A 349 -12.12 -23.43 17.75
C VAL A 349 -12.74 -22.85 19.03
N ARG A 350 -12.83 -21.53 19.12
CA ARG A 350 -13.43 -20.83 20.27
C ARG A 350 -14.61 -19.99 19.80
N VAL A 351 -15.68 -19.98 20.60
CA VAL A 351 -16.88 -19.18 20.34
C VAL A 351 -17.01 -18.15 21.45
N TRP A 352 -17.11 -16.90 21.06
CA TRP A 352 -17.10 -15.77 21.97
C TRP A 352 -18.37 -14.95 21.82
N ASP A 353 -18.89 -14.47 22.93
CA ASP A 353 -19.85 -13.38 22.92
C ASP A 353 -19.15 -12.06 22.59
N LEU A 354 -19.62 -11.34 21.57
CA LEU A 354 -19.09 -10.02 21.22
C LEU A 354 -19.48 -8.93 22.22
N THR A 355 -20.59 -9.10 22.96
CA THR A 355 -21.04 -8.15 23.98
C THR A 355 -20.22 -8.30 25.27
N THR A 356 -20.12 -9.50 25.84
CA THR A 356 -19.37 -9.72 27.09
C THR A 356 -17.89 -9.99 26.89
N ARG A 357 -17.46 -10.34 25.67
CA ARG A 357 -16.09 -10.75 25.32
C ARG A 357 -15.59 -12.00 26.04
N GLN A 358 -16.51 -12.85 26.46
CA GLN A 358 -16.20 -14.13 27.11
C GLN A 358 -16.53 -15.31 26.20
N LEU A 359 -15.87 -16.44 26.45
CA LEU A 359 -16.21 -17.70 25.83
C LEU A 359 -17.64 -18.10 26.20
N LEU A 360 -18.41 -18.56 25.23
CA LEU A 360 -19.77 -19.09 25.48
C LEU A 360 -19.75 -20.46 26.15
N HIS A 361 -18.77 -21.28 25.78
CA HIS A 361 -18.55 -22.61 26.29
C HIS A 361 -17.07 -22.99 26.12
N GLU A 362 -16.69 -24.17 26.59
CA GLU A 362 -15.33 -24.70 26.41
C GLU A 362 -14.91 -24.74 24.92
N PRO A 363 -13.60 -24.63 24.62
CA PRO A 363 -13.11 -24.70 23.25
C PRO A 363 -13.55 -25.99 22.53
N LEU A 364 -13.95 -25.85 21.27
CA LEU A 364 -14.32 -26.98 20.42
C LEU A 364 -13.04 -27.71 20.01
N THR A 365 -12.86 -28.91 20.54
CA THR A 365 -11.66 -29.73 20.33
C THR A 365 -11.98 -30.96 19.49
N GLY A 366 -11.05 -31.35 18.63
CA GLY A 366 -11.18 -32.51 17.76
C GLY A 366 -10.32 -32.47 16.51
N HIS A 367 -9.95 -31.27 16.04
CA HIS A 367 -8.96 -31.13 14.97
C HIS A 367 -7.56 -31.56 15.44
N ARG A 368 -6.80 -32.18 14.54
CA ARG A 368 -5.46 -32.72 14.82
C ARG A 368 -4.33 -31.78 14.36
N SER A 369 -4.66 -30.79 13.56
CA SER A 369 -3.76 -29.77 13.03
C SER A 369 -4.42 -28.39 13.08
N TRP A 370 -3.79 -27.38 12.48
CA TRP A 370 -4.25 -26.00 12.47
C TRP A 370 -5.67 -25.89 11.93
N VAL A 371 -6.50 -25.07 12.57
CA VAL A 371 -7.79 -24.68 12.01
C VAL A 371 -7.52 -23.54 11.05
N THR A 372 -7.79 -23.77 9.77
CA THR A 372 -7.38 -22.90 8.67
C THR A 372 -8.53 -22.06 8.11
N GLY A 373 -9.77 -22.52 8.26
CA GLY A 373 -10.95 -21.78 7.83
C GLY A 373 -12.15 -21.99 8.74
N LEU A 374 -13.00 -20.98 8.82
CA LEU A 374 -14.25 -20.97 9.57
C LEU A 374 -15.38 -20.36 8.75
N ALA A 375 -16.58 -20.92 8.91
CA ALA A 375 -17.81 -20.35 8.40
C ALA A 375 -18.98 -20.62 9.37
N THR A 376 -20.05 -19.84 9.26
CA THR A 376 -21.28 -20.02 10.02
C THR A 376 -22.44 -20.34 9.08
N ALA A 377 -23.32 -21.26 9.49
CA ALA A 377 -24.48 -21.65 8.70
C ALA A 377 -25.60 -22.23 9.57
N GLU A 378 -26.80 -22.44 9.00
CA GLU A 378 -27.89 -23.15 9.67
C GLU A 378 -27.97 -24.60 9.18
N VAL A 379 -27.33 -25.53 9.90
CA VAL A 379 -27.34 -26.95 9.52
C VAL A 379 -28.46 -27.68 10.23
N ARG A 380 -29.47 -28.13 9.46
CA ARG A 380 -30.65 -28.87 9.96
C ARG A 380 -31.40 -28.07 11.04
N HIS A 381 -31.70 -26.80 10.76
CA HIS A 381 -32.40 -25.89 11.66
C HIS A 381 -31.67 -25.55 12.96
N ARG A 382 -30.35 -25.69 12.94
CA ARG A 382 -29.50 -25.33 14.08
C ARG A 382 -28.37 -24.42 13.61
N PRO A 383 -28.11 -23.31 14.32
CA PRO A 383 -26.94 -22.49 14.05
C PRO A 383 -25.70 -23.35 14.29
N ALA A 384 -24.78 -23.33 13.34
CA ALA A 384 -23.63 -24.21 13.31
C ALA A 384 -22.35 -23.46 12.94
N VAL A 385 -21.24 -23.94 13.51
CA VAL A 385 -19.88 -23.58 13.11
C VAL A 385 -19.36 -24.65 12.17
N ILE A 386 -18.81 -24.24 11.04
CA ILE A 386 -18.09 -25.12 10.10
C ILE A 386 -16.61 -24.78 10.20
N SER A 387 -15.78 -25.76 10.47
CA SER A 387 -14.32 -25.59 10.54
C SER A 387 -13.61 -26.55 9.61
N CYS A 388 -12.61 -26.05 8.88
CA CYS A 388 -11.67 -26.87 8.11
C CYS A 388 -10.26 -26.78 8.69
N SER A 389 -9.43 -27.78 8.41
CA SER A 389 -8.11 -27.90 9.00
C SER A 389 -7.09 -28.56 8.07
N ASP A 390 -5.83 -28.25 8.34
CA ASP A 390 -4.66 -28.97 7.83
C ASP A 390 -4.70 -30.48 8.11
N ASP A 391 -5.55 -30.93 9.04
CA ASP A 391 -5.81 -32.36 9.26
C ASP A 391 -6.67 -33.04 8.18
N ARG A 392 -7.04 -32.27 7.14
CA ARG A 392 -7.84 -32.68 5.97
C ARG A 392 -9.30 -32.99 6.30
N THR A 393 -9.82 -32.51 7.43
CA THR A 393 -11.21 -32.72 7.82
C THR A 393 -12.00 -31.43 7.86
N VAL A 394 -13.28 -31.53 7.54
CA VAL A 394 -14.30 -30.52 7.86
C VAL A 394 -15.13 -31.02 9.04
N ARG A 395 -15.33 -30.17 10.05
CA ARG A 395 -16.17 -30.46 11.21
C ARG A 395 -17.33 -29.48 11.27
N VAL A 396 -18.47 -30.00 11.70
CA VAL A 396 -19.70 -29.24 11.93
C VAL A 396 -19.98 -29.27 13.42
N TRP A 397 -20.18 -28.11 14.03
CA TRP A 397 -20.43 -27.96 15.46
C TRP A 397 -21.73 -27.21 15.68
N ASP A 398 -22.45 -27.56 16.73
CA ASP A 398 -23.61 -26.82 17.17
C ASP A 398 -23.13 -25.52 17.83
N LEU A 399 -23.55 -24.36 17.31
CA LEU A 399 -23.07 -23.05 17.79
C LEU A 399 -23.51 -22.76 19.22
N ALA A 400 -24.64 -23.34 19.67
CA ALA A 400 -25.19 -23.09 20.99
C ALA A 400 -24.50 -23.91 22.08
N THR A 401 -24.18 -25.18 21.77
CA THR A 401 -23.69 -26.15 22.75
C THR A 401 -22.22 -26.50 22.59
N GLY A 402 -21.62 -26.20 21.43
CA GLY A 402 -20.29 -26.65 21.05
C GLY A 402 -20.19 -28.15 20.71
N ALA A 403 -21.30 -28.89 20.74
CA ALA A 403 -21.27 -30.32 20.43
C ALA A 403 -21.05 -30.57 18.93
N PRO A 404 -20.29 -31.60 18.54
CA PRO A 404 -20.15 -31.96 17.13
C PRO A 404 -21.47 -32.45 16.53
N LEU A 405 -21.81 -31.99 15.33
CA LEU A 405 -23.00 -32.36 14.56
C LEU A 405 -22.69 -33.44 13.52
N GLY A 406 -22.33 -34.61 14.00
CA GLY A 406 -21.98 -35.77 13.18
C GLY A 406 -20.48 -36.04 13.10
N GLU A 407 -20.11 -37.03 12.27
CA GLU A 407 -18.72 -37.41 12.06
C GLU A 407 -17.98 -36.38 11.19
N PRO A 408 -16.65 -36.21 11.35
CA PRO A 408 -15.85 -35.35 10.48
C PRO A 408 -15.98 -35.76 9.02
N LEU A 409 -16.21 -34.77 8.14
CA LEU A 409 -16.24 -34.98 6.70
C LEU A 409 -14.80 -35.03 6.19
N SER A 410 -14.46 -36.07 5.44
CA SER A 410 -13.16 -36.30 4.82
C SER A 410 -13.33 -37.14 3.56
N ASP A 411 -12.36 -37.08 2.65
CA ASP A 411 -12.36 -37.97 1.48
C ASP A 411 -12.22 -39.42 1.95
N ARG A 412 -13.21 -40.26 1.63
CA ARG A 412 -13.23 -41.70 1.95
C ARG A 412 -12.61 -42.54 0.84
N SER A 413 -11.67 -42.00 0.07
CA SER A 413 -10.83 -42.82 -0.79
C SER A 413 -10.00 -43.77 0.10
N GLY A 414 -10.21 -45.08 -0.07
CA GLY A 414 -9.57 -46.13 0.73
C GLY A 414 -8.03 -46.08 0.71
N PRO A 415 -7.36 -46.94 1.51
CA PRO A 415 -5.90 -46.93 1.62
C PRO A 415 -5.26 -47.16 0.24
N GLY A 416 -4.58 -46.14 -0.29
CA GLY A 416 -3.86 -46.18 -1.57
C GLY A 416 -4.16 -45.05 -2.56
N SER A 417 -5.20 -44.24 -2.34
CA SER A 417 -5.39 -42.99 -3.10
C SER A 417 -4.45 -41.90 -2.57
N PRO A 418 -3.85 -41.03 -3.41
CA PRO A 418 -3.05 -39.92 -2.90
C PRO A 418 -3.91 -39.13 -1.91
N LEU A 419 -3.41 -38.99 -0.68
CA LEU A 419 -4.08 -38.27 0.39
C LEU A 419 -4.45 -36.88 -0.13
N GLY A 420 -5.73 -36.49 -0.06
CA GLY A 420 -6.16 -35.14 -0.44
C GLY A 420 -5.31 -34.05 0.21
N GLY A 421 -5.23 -32.88 -0.42
CA GLY A 421 -4.46 -31.75 0.07
C GLY A 421 -4.90 -31.27 1.47
N ARG A 422 -4.10 -30.43 2.11
CA ARG A 422 -4.50 -29.77 3.37
C ARG A 422 -5.61 -28.78 3.05
N LEU A 423 -6.65 -28.69 3.88
CA LEU A 423 -7.72 -27.72 3.65
C LEU A 423 -7.25 -26.34 4.11
N ARG A 424 -7.42 -25.33 3.26
CA ARG A 424 -6.95 -23.96 3.51
C ARG A 424 -8.08 -22.99 3.83
N ALA A 425 -9.24 -23.17 3.20
CA ALA A 425 -10.38 -22.30 3.40
C ALA A 425 -11.71 -23.08 3.34
N VAL A 426 -12.74 -22.51 3.95
CA VAL A 426 -14.13 -22.98 3.88
C VAL A 426 -15.09 -21.80 3.79
N ALA A 427 -16.11 -21.93 2.95
CA ALA A 427 -17.22 -20.98 2.85
C ALA A 427 -18.55 -21.74 2.78
N THR A 428 -19.64 -21.11 3.18
CA THR A 428 -20.97 -21.73 3.23
C THR A 428 -22.03 -20.91 2.52
N VAL A 429 -22.93 -21.59 1.82
CA VAL A 429 -24.04 -20.95 1.12
C VAL A 429 -25.28 -21.84 1.13
N GLU A 430 -26.45 -21.22 1.16
CA GLU A 430 -27.72 -21.92 1.05
C GLU A 430 -28.10 -22.13 -0.42
N LEU A 431 -28.40 -23.39 -0.79
CA LEU A 431 -28.91 -23.79 -2.09
C LEU A 431 -30.30 -24.41 -1.90
N GLY A 432 -31.33 -23.56 -1.94
CA GLY A 432 -32.71 -23.95 -1.69
C GLY A 432 -32.95 -24.35 -0.23
N ARG A 433 -33.05 -25.65 0.06
CA ARG A 433 -33.19 -26.20 1.43
C ARG A 433 -31.91 -26.90 1.93
N ARG A 434 -30.81 -26.77 1.20
CA ARG A 434 -29.54 -27.44 1.51
C ARG A 434 -28.51 -26.40 1.91
N THR A 435 -27.85 -26.66 3.01
CA THR A 435 -26.66 -25.94 3.42
C THR A 435 -25.46 -26.58 2.75
N ILE A 436 -24.76 -25.82 1.91
CA ILE A 436 -23.58 -26.26 1.18
C ILE A 436 -22.35 -25.66 1.84
N ALA A 437 -21.31 -26.48 2.02
CA ALA A 437 -19.96 -25.99 2.29
C ALA A 437 -19.07 -26.20 1.07
N VAL A 438 -18.21 -25.23 0.80
CA VAL A 438 -17.18 -25.29 -0.24
C VAL A 438 -15.82 -25.19 0.44
N THR A 439 -14.90 -26.08 0.10
CA THR A 439 -13.55 -26.12 0.69
C THR A 439 -12.49 -26.18 -0.39
N GLY A 440 -11.38 -25.48 -0.17
CA GLY A 440 -10.21 -25.46 -1.03
C GLY A 440 -9.03 -26.16 -0.37
N GLU A 441 -8.25 -26.87 -1.16
CA GLU A 441 -7.06 -27.59 -0.68
C GLU A 441 -5.77 -27.14 -1.38
N THR A 442 -4.63 -27.43 -0.72
CA THR A 442 -3.28 -27.11 -1.23
C THR A 442 -2.94 -27.78 -2.57
N GLY A 443 -3.74 -28.73 -3.04
CA GLY A 443 -3.56 -29.38 -4.34
C GLY A 443 -4.33 -28.71 -5.49
N GLY A 444 -4.97 -27.55 -5.26
CA GLY A 444 -5.78 -26.85 -6.26
C GLY A 444 -7.23 -27.37 -6.38
N VAL A 445 -7.61 -28.39 -5.61
CA VAL A 445 -8.96 -28.97 -5.69
C VAL A 445 -9.96 -28.14 -4.87
N VAL A 446 -11.13 -27.87 -5.46
CA VAL A 446 -12.26 -27.23 -4.77
C VAL A 446 -13.40 -28.23 -4.59
N ARG A 447 -13.70 -28.58 -3.33
CA ARG A 447 -14.71 -29.58 -2.97
C ARG A 447 -16.00 -28.93 -2.51
N VAL A 448 -17.11 -29.57 -2.84
CA VAL A 448 -18.47 -29.14 -2.47
C VAL A 448 -19.12 -30.21 -1.58
N TRP A 449 -19.72 -29.80 -0.47
CA TRP A 449 -20.30 -30.67 0.55
C TRP A 449 -21.76 -30.31 0.82
N ASP A 450 -22.64 -31.30 0.80
CA ASP A 450 -24.01 -31.18 1.30
C ASP A 450 -24.00 -31.43 2.81
N LEU A 451 -23.97 -30.38 3.62
CA LEU A 451 -23.90 -30.48 5.08
C LEU A 451 -25.19 -31.03 5.67
N THR A 452 -26.33 -30.79 5.02
CA THR A 452 -27.61 -31.36 5.44
C THR A 452 -27.55 -32.90 5.38
N LYS A 453 -26.98 -33.46 4.31
CA LYS A 453 -26.86 -34.91 4.08
C LYS A 453 -25.55 -35.53 4.59
N GLY A 454 -24.54 -34.73 4.90
CA GLY A 454 -23.22 -35.19 5.35
C GLY A 454 -22.43 -35.94 4.27
N ARG A 455 -22.48 -35.48 3.01
CA ARG A 455 -21.76 -36.12 1.89
C ARG A 455 -21.12 -35.11 0.94
N GLN A 456 -20.05 -35.51 0.28
CA GLN A 456 -19.45 -34.75 -0.81
C GLN A 456 -20.34 -34.79 -2.05
N LEU A 457 -20.44 -33.66 -2.75
CA LEU A 457 -20.99 -33.52 -4.10
C LEU A 457 -19.83 -33.56 -5.12
N GLN A 458 -20.15 -33.36 -6.40
CA GLN A 458 -19.13 -33.27 -7.43
C GLN A 458 -18.18 -32.08 -7.12
N PRO A 459 -16.85 -32.29 -7.10
CA PRO A 459 -15.89 -31.20 -6.97
C PRO A 459 -15.94 -30.31 -8.22
N LEU A 460 -15.50 -29.06 -8.07
CA LEU A 460 -15.27 -28.18 -9.21
C LEU A 460 -13.98 -28.60 -9.94
N ALA A 461 -13.74 -28.04 -11.12
CA ALA A 461 -12.45 -28.21 -11.77
C ALA A 461 -11.33 -27.61 -10.92
N ASP A 462 -10.14 -28.19 -11.05
CA ASP A 462 -8.96 -27.76 -10.31
C ASP A 462 -8.53 -26.35 -10.77
N VAL A 463 -8.01 -25.57 -9.83
CA VAL A 463 -7.35 -24.29 -10.12
C VAL A 463 -5.84 -24.50 -10.27
N ASP A 464 -5.16 -23.57 -10.93
CA ASP A 464 -3.74 -23.72 -11.30
C ASP A 464 -2.79 -23.72 -10.08
N GLY A 465 -3.14 -22.94 -9.04
CA GLY A 465 -2.36 -22.84 -7.80
C GLY A 465 -2.95 -23.60 -6.61
N GLU A 466 -2.30 -23.48 -5.45
CA GLU A 466 -2.89 -23.90 -4.17
C GLU A 466 -4.09 -23.00 -3.86
N VAL A 467 -5.22 -23.57 -3.43
CA VAL A 467 -6.34 -22.72 -3.01
C VAL A 467 -6.00 -22.06 -1.68
N GLU A 468 -5.98 -20.73 -1.65
CA GLU A 468 -5.61 -19.95 -0.46
C GLU A 468 -6.84 -19.33 0.21
N ALA A 469 -7.81 -18.88 -0.59
CA ALA A 469 -9.01 -18.23 -0.07
C ALA A 469 -10.28 -18.56 -0.88
N LEU A 470 -11.42 -18.50 -0.21
CA LEU A 470 -12.73 -18.73 -0.80
C LEU A 470 -13.74 -17.77 -0.21
N THR A 471 -14.71 -17.35 -1.02
CA THR A 471 -15.93 -16.74 -0.51
C THR A 471 -17.12 -17.15 -1.38
N THR A 472 -18.32 -17.12 -0.81
CA THR A 472 -19.56 -17.48 -1.52
C THR A 472 -20.50 -16.31 -1.60
N ALA A 473 -21.23 -16.21 -2.71
CA ALA A 473 -22.22 -15.17 -2.95
C ALA A 473 -23.43 -15.72 -3.72
N VAL A 474 -24.44 -14.88 -3.91
CA VAL A 474 -25.58 -15.18 -4.79
C VAL A 474 -25.54 -14.21 -5.96
N ARG A 475 -25.59 -14.75 -7.18
CA ARG A 475 -25.61 -14.00 -8.45
C ARG A 475 -26.74 -14.52 -9.31
N ASP A 476 -27.58 -13.62 -9.83
CA ASP A 476 -28.72 -13.95 -10.70
C ASP A 476 -29.67 -15.03 -10.11
N GLY A 477 -29.76 -15.08 -8.78
CA GLY A 477 -30.55 -16.07 -8.04
C GLY A 477 -29.86 -17.43 -7.80
N GLY A 478 -28.65 -17.64 -8.32
CA GLY A 478 -27.84 -18.84 -8.13
C GLY A 478 -26.64 -18.63 -7.18
N PRO A 479 -26.27 -19.63 -6.36
CA PRO A 479 -25.10 -19.51 -5.51
C PRO A 479 -23.80 -19.75 -6.30
N ILE A 480 -22.83 -18.87 -6.06
CA ILE A 480 -21.50 -18.91 -6.66
C ILE A 480 -20.44 -19.04 -5.58
N VAL A 481 -19.28 -19.56 -5.96
CA VAL A 481 -18.05 -19.48 -5.18
C VAL A 481 -16.99 -18.70 -5.95
N VAL A 482 -16.24 -17.88 -5.24
CA VAL A 482 -15.05 -17.18 -5.73
C VAL A 482 -13.85 -17.81 -5.04
N VAL A 483 -12.83 -18.18 -5.81
CA VAL A 483 -11.66 -18.96 -5.38
C VAL A 483 -10.42 -18.17 -5.74
N GLY A 484 -9.60 -17.82 -4.74
CA GLY A 484 -8.28 -17.22 -4.95
C GLY A 484 -7.19 -18.26 -4.70
N ASP A 485 -6.19 -18.30 -5.58
CA ASP A 485 -5.10 -19.27 -5.52
C ASP A 485 -3.70 -18.65 -5.38
N SER A 486 -2.71 -19.52 -5.11
CA SER A 486 -1.32 -19.12 -4.90
C SER A 486 -0.59 -18.62 -6.14
N SER A 487 -1.16 -18.77 -7.34
CA SER A 487 -0.62 -18.20 -8.58
C SER A 487 -0.99 -16.72 -8.77
N GLY A 488 -1.87 -16.18 -7.90
CA GLY A 488 -2.41 -14.82 -8.07
C GLY A 488 -3.65 -14.76 -8.95
N THR A 489 -4.23 -15.92 -9.27
CA THR A 489 -5.46 -16.03 -10.05
C THR A 489 -6.67 -16.14 -9.13
N THR A 490 -7.75 -15.43 -9.48
CA THR A 490 -9.05 -15.57 -8.83
C THR A 490 -10.12 -16.00 -9.83
N THR A 491 -10.77 -17.14 -9.59
CA THR A 491 -11.80 -17.71 -10.47
C THR A 491 -13.17 -17.70 -9.79
N MET A 492 -14.24 -17.72 -10.59
CA MET A 492 -15.62 -17.78 -10.09
C MET A 492 -16.36 -18.94 -10.71
N TRP A 493 -17.23 -19.57 -9.93
CA TRP A 493 -17.90 -20.80 -10.33
C TRP A 493 -19.35 -20.80 -9.88
N GLU A 494 -20.25 -21.24 -10.75
CA GLU A 494 -21.63 -21.54 -10.38
C GLU A 494 -21.69 -22.90 -9.69
N LEU A 495 -22.16 -22.94 -8.44
CA LEU A 495 -22.13 -24.18 -7.65
C LEU A 495 -23.14 -25.24 -8.12
N ALA A 496 -24.20 -24.84 -8.82
CA ALA A 496 -25.22 -25.76 -9.30
C ALA A 496 -24.77 -26.56 -10.53
N SER A 497 -24.11 -25.89 -11.48
CA SER A 497 -23.63 -26.51 -12.73
C SER A 497 -22.17 -26.94 -12.68
N GLY A 498 -21.37 -26.33 -11.80
CA GLY A 498 -19.92 -26.47 -11.78
C GLY A 498 -19.20 -25.69 -12.89
N ALA A 499 -19.92 -24.82 -13.62
CA ALA A 499 -19.34 -24.01 -14.69
C ALA A 499 -18.55 -22.82 -14.14
N GLN A 500 -17.38 -22.56 -14.71
CA GLN A 500 -16.66 -21.31 -14.48
C GLN A 500 -17.44 -20.13 -15.08
N LEU A 501 -17.48 -19.02 -14.34
CA LEU A 501 -18.16 -17.80 -14.72
C LEU A 501 -17.12 -16.71 -15.03
N GLY A 502 -17.15 -16.23 -16.27
CA GLY A 502 -16.23 -15.18 -16.74
C GLY A 502 -14.77 -15.65 -16.85
N GLU A 503 -13.94 -14.73 -17.30
CA GLU A 503 -12.49 -14.93 -17.39
C GLU A 503 -11.85 -14.95 -15.99
N PRO A 504 -10.77 -15.72 -15.77
CA PRO A 504 -9.99 -15.64 -14.55
C PRO A 504 -9.51 -14.20 -14.29
N LEU A 505 -9.64 -13.77 -13.03
CA LEU A 505 -9.17 -12.48 -12.56
C LEU A 505 -7.71 -12.64 -12.15
N THR A 506 -6.80 -12.50 -13.12
CA THR A 506 -5.36 -12.69 -12.89
C THR A 506 -4.71 -11.37 -12.51
N SER A 507 -4.07 -11.37 -11.35
CA SER A 507 -3.23 -10.28 -10.89
C SER A 507 -1.75 -10.61 -11.17
N PRO A 508 -0.89 -9.63 -11.48
CA PRO A 508 0.56 -9.85 -11.62
C PRO A 508 1.27 -10.11 -10.28
N VAL A 509 0.58 -10.66 -9.28
CA VAL A 509 1.10 -10.82 -7.91
C VAL A 509 1.23 -12.27 -7.52
N ASN A 510 2.18 -12.49 -6.62
CA ASN A 510 2.48 -13.80 -6.07
C ASN A 510 1.42 -14.09 -5.00
N SER A 511 0.38 -14.88 -5.35
CA SER A 511 -0.69 -15.38 -4.46
C SER A 511 -1.85 -14.43 -4.08
N THR A 512 -3.08 -14.94 -4.21
CA THR A 512 -4.31 -14.35 -3.66
C THR A 512 -4.60 -14.93 -2.27
N GLN A 513 -4.11 -14.29 -1.22
CA GLN A 513 -4.26 -14.74 0.17
C GLN A 513 -5.67 -14.59 0.75
N SER A 514 -6.46 -13.63 0.25
CA SER A 514 -7.81 -13.40 0.75
C SER A 514 -8.74 -12.86 -0.34
N VAL A 515 -10.00 -13.27 -0.29
CA VAL A 515 -11.04 -12.81 -1.22
C VAL A 515 -12.34 -12.48 -0.47
N ALA A 516 -12.99 -11.39 -0.86
CA ALA A 516 -14.29 -10.97 -0.33
C ALA A 516 -15.21 -10.44 -1.44
N MET A 517 -16.51 -10.38 -1.17
CA MET A 517 -17.51 -9.87 -2.10
C MET A 517 -18.13 -8.59 -1.56
N ALA A 518 -17.97 -7.48 -2.30
CA ALA A 518 -18.57 -6.20 -1.96
C ALA A 518 -19.82 -5.91 -2.81
N GLN A 519 -20.80 -5.25 -2.21
CA GLN A 519 -21.94 -4.66 -2.92
C GLN A 519 -21.74 -3.14 -2.98
N VAL A 520 -21.60 -2.58 -4.18
CA VAL A 520 -21.42 -1.13 -4.42
C VAL A 520 -22.55 -0.66 -5.33
N GLY A 521 -23.56 0.00 -4.74
CA GLY A 521 -24.83 0.25 -5.43
C GLY A 521 -25.45 -1.07 -5.88
N ASP A 522 -25.83 -1.18 -7.15
CA ASP A 522 -26.37 -2.42 -7.74
C ASP A 522 -25.29 -3.42 -8.19
N ARG A 523 -24.01 -3.04 -8.15
CA ARG A 523 -22.90 -3.88 -8.63
C ARG A 523 -22.34 -4.74 -7.51
N ARG A 524 -22.06 -6.01 -7.82
CA ARG A 524 -21.20 -6.88 -7.01
C ARG A 524 -19.79 -6.84 -7.54
N LEU A 525 -18.83 -6.64 -6.65
CA LEU A 525 -17.42 -6.58 -6.99
C LEU A 525 -16.66 -7.61 -6.16
N VAL A 526 -15.61 -8.19 -6.76
CA VAL A 526 -14.68 -9.08 -6.05
C VAL A 526 -13.56 -8.23 -5.49
N VAL A 527 -13.28 -8.38 -4.20
CA VAL A 527 -12.14 -7.75 -3.52
C VAL A 527 -11.09 -8.82 -3.26
N THR A 528 -9.90 -8.66 -3.81
CA THR A 528 -8.79 -9.62 -3.62
C THR A 528 -7.63 -8.95 -2.89
N ALA A 529 -6.93 -9.70 -2.05
CA ALA A 529 -5.70 -9.23 -1.43
C ALA A 529 -4.64 -10.33 -1.32
N GLY A 530 -3.37 -9.94 -1.24
CA GLY A 530 -2.24 -10.88 -1.31
C GLY A 530 -0.96 -10.39 -0.63
N LEU A 531 0.10 -11.20 -0.76
CA LEU A 531 1.38 -10.98 -0.07
C LEU A 531 2.14 -9.74 -0.54
N THR A 532 1.82 -9.20 -1.71
CA THR A 532 2.40 -7.94 -2.18
C THR A 532 1.83 -6.74 -1.41
N GLY A 533 0.73 -6.92 -0.68
CA GLY A 533 0.09 -5.84 0.06
C GLY A 533 -1.02 -5.15 -0.75
N MET A 534 -1.24 -5.51 -2.02
CA MET A 534 -2.35 -4.92 -2.78
C MET A 534 -3.69 -5.48 -2.36
N VAL A 535 -4.67 -4.58 -2.25
CA VAL A 535 -6.10 -4.84 -2.28
C VAL A 535 -6.63 -4.34 -3.62
N ARG A 536 -7.25 -5.22 -4.40
CA ARG A 536 -7.79 -4.93 -5.73
C ARG A 536 -9.29 -5.13 -5.75
N LEU A 537 -9.95 -4.40 -6.63
CA LEU A 537 -11.38 -4.47 -6.88
C LEU A 537 -11.60 -4.90 -8.32
N TRP A 538 -12.43 -5.91 -8.53
CA TRP A 538 -12.68 -6.49 -9.85
C TRP A 538 -14.15 -6.46 -10.19
N ASP A 539 -14.45 -6.19 -11.46
CA ASP A 539 -15.78 -6.42 -12.01
C ASP A 539 -15.91 -7.89 -12.45
N PRO A 540 -16.75 -8.69 -11.77
CA PRO A 540 -16.90 -10.10 -12.06
C PRO A 540 -17.68 -10.41 -13.34
N GLY A 541 -18.28 -9.41 -13.99
CA GLY A 541 -18.95 -9.56 -15.30
C GLY A 541 -17.98 -9.40 -16.47
N THR A 542 -17.03 -8.49 -16.34
CA THR A 542 -16.09 -8.12 -17.43
C THR A 542 -14.67 -8.67 -17.24
N GLY A 543 -14.34 -9.14 -16.04
CA GLY A 543 -12.97 -9.55 -15.70
C GLY A 543 -12.00 -8.38 -15.49
N GLN A 544 -12.48 -7.14 -15.68
CA GLN A 544 -11.63 -5.96 -15.60
C GLN A 544 -11.34 -5.59 -14.14
N GLN A 545 -10.06 -5.34 -13.85
CA GLN A 545 -9.65 -4.70 -12.62
C GLN A 545 -10.10 -3.25 -12.62
N SER A 546 -10.62 -2.77 -11.50
CA SER A 546 -10.76 -1.34 -11.25
C SER A 546 -9.38 -0.68 -11.28
N ALA A 547 -9.31 0.51 -11.88
CA ALA A 547 -8.13 1.37 -11.78
C ALA A 547 -7.83 1.80 -10.33
N GLN A 548 -8.81 1.66 -9.43
CA GLN A 548 -8.64 1.90 -8.01
C GLN A 548 -8.26 0.62 -7.31
N SER A 549 -6.96 0.48 -7.07
CA SER A 549 -6.32 -0.56 -6.30
C SER A 549 -5.46 0.11 -5.24
N PHE A 550 -5.23 -0.59 -4.14
CA PHE A 550 -4.66 0.01 -2.95
C PHE A 550 -3.52 -0.85 -2.42
N ALA A 551 -2.37 -0.29 -2.04
CA ALA A 551 -1.26 -1.04 -1.44
C ALA A 551 -1.12 -0.76 0.06
N ALA A 552 -1.15 -1.81 0.88
CA ALA A 552 -0.86 -1.74 2.30
C ALA A 552 0.57 -1.20 2.50
N PRO A 553 0.74 -0.06 3.21
CA PRO A 553 2.01 0.64 3.33
C PRO A 553 3.18 -0.19 3.90
N ARG A 554 2.90 -1.31 4.57
CA ARG A 554 3.91 -2.21 5.15
C ARG A 554 3.42 -3.66 5.14
N GLY A 555 4.04 -4.46 4.28
CA GLY A 555 3.89 -5.92 4.24
C GLY A 555 2.62 -6.43 3.56
N GLY A 556 2.54 -7.76 3.44
CA GLY A 556 1.43 -8.44 2.79
C GLY A 556 0.10 -8.24 3.51
N VAL A 557 -0.99 -8.37 2.75
CA VAL A 557 -2.34 -8.46 3.32
C VAL A 557 -2.68 -9.93 3.51
N TRP A 558 -3.03 -10.29 4.75
CA TRP A 558 -3.42 -11.65 5.11
C TRP A 558 -4.92 -11.90 5.00
N ALA A 559 -5.73 -10.87 5.25
CA ALA A 559 -7.17 -11.02 5.28
C ALA A 559 -7.89 -9.75 4.81
N VAL A 560 -8.98 -9.93 4.07
CA VAL A 560 -9.92 -8.88 3.70
C VAL A 560 -11.35 -9.30 4.01
N ALA A 561 -12.12 -8.37 4.58
CA ALA A 561 -13.57 -8.50 4.77
C ALA A 561 -14.27 -7.23 4.30
N THR A 562 -15.54 -7.32 3.94
CA THR A 562 -16.31 -6.17 3.43
C THR A 562 -17.53 -5.91 4.29
N ALA A 563 -17.86 -4.64 4.51
CA ALA A 563 -19.05 -4.21 5.26
C ALA A 563 -19.71 -3.00 4.61
N VAL A 564 -20.84 -2.57 5.17
CA VAL A 564 -21.47 -1.28 4.86
C VAL A 564 -21.49 -0.45 6.14
N VAL A 565 -20.97 0.77 6.08
CA VAL A 565 -20.96 1.72 7.19
C VAL A 565 -21.63 3.00 6.71
N ASP A 566 -22.75 3.38 7.33
CA ASP A 566 -23.53 4.57 6.96
C ASP A 566 -23.90 4.63 5.47
N GLY A 567 -24.24 3.46 4.90
CA GLY A 567 -24.58 3.32 3.47
C GLY A 567 -23.38 3.28 2.53
N GLN A 568 -22.14 3.47 3.02
CA GLN A 568 -20.93 3.34 2.23
C GLN A 568 -20.35 1.92 2.32
N PRO A 569 -20.10 1.25 1.19
CA PRO A 569 -19.40 -0.03 1.18
C PRO A 569 -17.93 0.18 1.53
N VAL A 570 -17.37 -0.72 2.35
CA VAL A 570 -16.00 -0.62 2.86
C VAL A 570 -15.31 -1.98 2.82
N ALA A 571 -13.99 -1.97 2.69
CA ALA A 571 -13.12 -3.12 2.88
C ALA A 571 -12.25 -2.93 4.12
N ILE A 572 -12.13 -3.97 4.93
CA ILE A 572 -11.31 -4.02 6.14
C ILE A 572 -10.20 -5.02 5.92
N VAL A 573 -8.98 -4.61 6.22
CA VAL A 573 -7.76 -5.29 5.81
C VAL A 573 -6.89 -5.58 7.02
N GLY A 574 -6.50 -6.84 7.18
CA GLY A 574 -5.52 -7.30 8.17
C GLY A 574 -4.14 -7.41 7.53
N CYS A 575 -3.17 -6.69 8.09
CA CYS A 575 -1.83 -6.53 7.51
C CYS A 575 -0.79 -7.33 8.29
N ASP A 576 0.33 -7.67 7.63
CA ASP A 576 1.46 -8.38 8.22
C ASP A 576 2.13 -7.62 9.37
N ASP A 577 2.08 -6.28 9.32
CA ASP A 577 2.57 -5.39 10.37
C ASP A 577 1.69 -5.34 11.65
N GLY A 578 0.64 -6.16 11.72
CA GLY A 578 -0.31 -6.22 12.83
C GLY A 578 -1.36 -5.11 12.83
N THR A 579 -1.36 -4.25 11.81
CA THR A 579 -2.37 -3.20 11.67
C THR A 579 -3.66 -3.70 11.04
N VAL A 580 -4.76 -3.04 11.41
CA VAL A 580 -6.08 -3.23 10.81
C VAL A 580 -6.47 -1.91 10.15
N ARG A 581 -6.94 -1.97 8.90
CA ARG A 581 -7.15 -0.77 8.10
C ARG A 581 -8.51 -0.81 7.41
N ARG A 582 -9.15 0.36 7.28
CA ARG A 582 -10.42 0.52 6.57
C ARG A 582 -10.23 1.32 5.30
N TRP A 583 -10.70 0.77 4.19
CA TRP A 583 -10.81 1.41 2.88
C TRP A 583 -12.28 1.63 2.54
N ASP A 584 -12.66 2.87 2.23
CA ASP A 584 -13.98 3.16 1.69
C ASP A 584 -13.98 2.78 0.19
N LEU A 585 -14.83 1.84 -0.20
CA LEU A 585 -14.86 1.35 -1.57
C LEU A 585 -15.42 2.43 -2.49
N PRO A 586 -14.78 2.68 -3.64
CA PRO A 586 -15.12 3.82 -4.45
C PRO A 586 -16.51 3.69 -5.08
N SER A 587 -17.31 4.73 -4.88
CA SER A 587 -18.59 4.95 -5.55
C SER A 587 -18.49 5.84 -6.79
N ALA A 588 -17.31 6.44 -7.04
CA ALA A 588 -17.02 7.33 -8.15
C ALA A 588 -15.58 7.11 -8.68
N PRO A 589 -15.24 7.61 -9.90
CA PRO A 589 -13.87 7.56 -10.41
C PRO A 589 -12.87 8.24 -9.47
N ALA A 590 -11.62 7.75 -9.47
CA ALA A 590 -10.57 8.33 -8.65
C ALA A 590 -10.37 9.81 -9.02
N PRO A 591 -10.15 10.69 -8.05
CA PRO A 591 -9.74 12.05 -8.36
C PRO A 591 -8.35 12.05 -8.99
N GLY A 592 -8.11 12.94 -9.96
CA GLY A 592 -6.82 13.08 -10.62
C GLY A 592 -6.58 12.10 -11.79
N LYS A 593 -5.35 12.10 -12.30
CA LYS A 593 -4.86 11.20 -13.36
C LYS A 593 -3.45 10.74 -12.98
N PRO A 594 -3.32 9.77 -12.07
CA PRO A 594 -2.02 9.27 -11.64
C PRO A 594 -1.17 8.77 -12.82
N LEU A 595 0.14 9.01 -12.77
CA LEU A 595 1.07 8.36 -13.67
C LEU A 595 1.17 6.87 -13.28
N PRO A 596 1.15 5.94 -14.25
CA PRO A 596 1.25 4.52 -13.96
C PRO A 596 2.64 4.20 -13.38
N GLY A 597 2.71 3.54 -12.24
CA GLY A 597 3.93 3.02 -11.62
C GLY A 597 4.19 1.53 -11.93
N HIS A 598 5.06 0.88 -11.16
CA HIS A 598 5.25 -0.57 -11.21
C HIS A 598 4.13 -1.35 -10.50
N GLY A 599 4.03 -2.65 -10.81
CA GLY A 599 3.09 -3.57 -10.17
C GLY A 599 3.57 -4.15 -8.84
N ASP A 600 4.85 -3.95 -8.51
CA ASP A 600 5.53 -4.40 -7.29
C ASP A 600 6.77 -3.50 -7.02
N THR A 601 7.52 -3.83 -5.98
CA THR A 601 8.67 -3.11 -5.43
C THR A 601 9.70 -2.73 -6.48
N VAL A 602 10.03 -1.43 -6.55
CA VAL A 602 11.17 -0.89 -7.28
C VAL A 602 12.45 -1.15 -6.47
N ASN A 603 13.32 -2.00 -7.00
CA ASN A 603 14.50 -2.48 -6.29
C ASN A 603 15.81 -1.82 -6.75
N SER A 604 15.85 -1.31 -7.97
CA SER A 604 17.04 -0.60 -8.47
C SER A 604 16.64 0.49 -9.46
N LEU A 605 17.46 1.54 -9.48
CA LEU A 605 17.31 2.70 -10.34
C LEU A 605 18.66 3.07 -10.94
N THR A 606 18.63 3.53 -12.18
CA THR A 606 19.75 4.24 -12.79
C THR A 606 19.24 5.40 -13.63
N THR A 607 20.10 6.38 -13.92
CA THR A 607 19.77 7.50 -14.80
C THR A 607 20.67 7.46 -16.03
N ALA A 608 20.12 7.82 -17.18
CA ALA A 608 20.82 7.75 -18.44
C ALA A 608 20.41 8.88 -19.39
N VAL A 609 21.28 9.18 -20.35
CA VAL A 609 20.96 10.04 -21.50
C VAL A 609 20.86 9.11 -22.70
N LEU A 610 19.68 9.00 -23.31
CA LEU A 610 19.40 8.09 -24.41
C LEU A 610 19.16 8.86 -25.72
N ASP A 611 19.81 8.42 -26.80
CA ASP A 611 19.59 8.98 -28.13
C ASP A 611 18.41 8.28 -28.83
N GLY A 612 17.51 9.05 -29.45
CA GLY A 612 16.45 8.53 -30.32
C GLY A 612 15.25 7.86 -29.62
N VAL A 613 15.13 8.01 -28.30
CA VAL A 613 14.06 7.41 -27.49
C VAL A 613 13.02 8.48 -27.17
N SER A 614 11.98 8.62 -28.01
CA SER A 614 10.93 9.65 -27.87
C SER A 614 9.68 9.13 -27.17
N ASP A 615 9.02 9.97 -26.38
CA ASP A 615 7.69 9.73 -25.81
C ASP A 615 6.52 9.94 -26.81
N GLY A 616 6.85 10.32 -28.06
CA GLY A 616 5.89 10.58 -29.13
C GLY A 616 5.24 11.96 -29.09
N THR A 617 5.66 12.88 -28.21
CA THR A 617 5.05 14.22 -28.06
C THR A 617 5.96 15.39 -28.45
N SER A 618 7.24 15.13 -28.76
CA SER A 618 8.23 16.17 -29.10
C SER A 618 8.50 16.27 -30.61
N ASP A 619 8.12 17.41 -31.19
CA ASP A 619 8.50 17.81 -32.55
C ASP A 619 9.96 18.31 -32.58
N GLY A 620 10.90 17.41 -32.87
CA GLY A 620 12.22 17.76 -33.42
C GLY A 620 13.39 17.87 -32.43
N VAL A 621 14.46 17.14 -32.79
CA VAL A 621 15.88 17.23 -32.37
C VAL A 621 16.11 17.79 -30.94
N SER A 622 16.01 16.92 -29.94
CA SER A 622 16.65 17.12 -28.64
C SER A 622 18.04 16.46 -28.62
N ASP A 623 19.03 17.14 -28.03
CA ASP A 623 20.18 16.47 -27.41
C ASP A 623 19.62 15.41 -26.45
N GLY A 624 20.12 14.17 -26.49
CA GLY A 624 19.47 12.94 -25.98
C GLY A 624 18.58 13.07 -24.73
N ASN A 625 17.52 12.27 -24.69
CA ASN A 625 16.52 12.33 -23.61
C ASN A 625 17.09 11.78 -22.30
N ASN A 626 17.04 12.60 -21.25
CA ASN A 626 17.37 12.17 -19.89
C ASN A 626 16.25 11.27 -19.37
N VAL A 627 16.61 10.07 -18.93
CA VAL A 627 15.65 9.08 -18.44
C VAL A 627 16.05 8.53 -17.08
N VAL A 628 15.05 8.03 -16.36
CA VAL A 628 15.20 7.07 -15.27
C VAL A 628 14.91 5.68 -15.83
N VAL A 629 15.73 4.70 -15.46
CA VAL A 629 15.44 3.28 -15.67
C VAL A 629 15.18 2.65 -14.32
N SER A 630 14.05 1.96 -14.17
CA SER A 630 13.69 1.25 -12.95
C SER A 630 13.51 -0.23 -13.21
N THR A 631 13.93 -1.06 -12.25
CA THR A 631 13.60 -2.49 -12.21
C THR A 631 12.72 -2.79 -11.02
N SER A 632 11.82 -3.76 -11.20
CA SER A 632 10.87 -4.12 -10.17
C SER A 632 10.72 -5.63 -10.04
N TRP A 633 10.20 -6.01 -8.87
CA TRP A 633 9.71 -7.34 -8.57
C TRP A 633 8.49 -7.74 -9.42
N ASP A 634 7.90 -6.82 -10.17
CA ASP A 634 6.86 -7.13 -11.16
C ASP A 634 7.40 -7.85 -12.43
N GLY A 635 8.67 -8.26 -12.42
CA GLY A 635 9.34 -8.92 -13.54
C GLY A 635 9.74 -7.97 -14.66
N THR A 636 9.54 -6.65 -14.50
CA THR A 636 9.79 -5.68 -15.57
C THR A 636 10.87 -4.65 -15.22
N ALA A 637 11.50 -4.14 -16.28
CA ALA A 637 12.20 -2.87 -16.25
C ALA A 637 11.43 -1.82 -17.06
N ARG A 638 11.44 -0.55 -16.63
CA ARG A 638 10.71 0.55 -17.29
C ARG A 638 11.58 1.79 -17.46
N LEU A 639 11.25 2.55 -18.51
CA LEU A 639 11.85 3.84 -18.81
C LEU A 639 10.87 4.97 -18.53
N TRP A 640 11.39 6.03 -17.93
CA TRP A 640 10.66 7.25 -17.59
C TRP A 640 11.43 8.45 -18.09
N ASP A 641 10.75 9.38 -18.73
CA ASP A 641 11.32 10.69 -19.00
C ASP A 641 11.63 11.39 -17.67
N LEU A 642 12.89 11.79 -17.47
CA LEU A 642 13.35 12.37 -16.21
C LEU A 642 12.63 13.69 -15.88
N ALA A 643 12.22 14.44 -16.92
CA ALA A 643 11.60 15.75 -16.75
C ALA A 643 10.12 15.66 -16.36
N THR A 644 9.39 14.75 -16.98
CA THR A 644 7.92 14.70 -16.96
C THR A 644 7.35 13.47 -16.28
N GLY A 645 8.12 12.39 -16.17
CA GLY A 645 7.68 11.10 -15.65
C GLY A 645 6.82 10.30 -16.63
N THR A 646 6.69 10.74 -17.88
CA THR A 646 6.01 9.95 -18.90
C THR A 646 6.77 8.66 -19.16
N ALA A 647 6.04 7.55 -19.25
CA ALA A 647 6.65 6.27 -19.60
C ALA A 647 7.15 6.33 -21.06
N VAL A 648 8.37 5.85 -21.29
CA VAL A 648 8.99 5.85 -22.62
C VAL A 648 9.11 4.43 -23.14
N GLY A 649 8.53 4.18 -24.32
CA GLY A 649 8.51 2.83 -24.91
C GLY A 649 7.67 1.83 -24.12
N LYS A 650 7.89 0.53 -24.39
CA LYS A 650 7.23 -0.57 -23.67
C LYS A 650 8.10 -1.03 -22.50
N PRO A 651 7.50 -1.57 -21.42
CA PRO A 651 8.27 -2.28 -20.39
C PRO A 651 9.09 -3.42 -21.00
N PHE A 652 10.31 -3.61 -20.47
CA PHE A 652 11.15 -4.77 -20.80
C PHE A 652 10.71 -5.94 -19.91
N ALA A 653 10.13 -6.99 -20.49
CA ALA A 653 9.29 -7.96 -19.76
C ALA A 653 9.58 -9.44 -20.11
N ASP A 654 10.83 -9.80 -20.42
CA ASP A 654 11.21 -11.20 -20.69
C ASP A 654 11.91 -11.89 -19.49
N HIS A 655 11.93 -11.25 -18.31
CA HIS A 655 12.30 -11.96 -17.09
C HIS A 655 11.11 -12.76 -16.57
N ASP A 656 11.32 -14.04 -16.29
CA ASP A 656 10.27 -14.96 -15.79
C ASP A 656 10.08 -14.85 -14.26
N ASP A 657 10.85 -13.99 -13.59
CA ASP A 657 10.85 -13.75 -12.14
C ASP A 657 11.34 -12.32 -11.84
N LEU A 658 11.48 -11.96 -10.55
CA LEU A 658 11.80 -10.62 -10.06
C LEU A 658 13.10 -10.03 -10.67
N VAL A 659 13.11 -8.74 -10.99
CA VAL A 659 14.29 -8.03 -11.51
C VAL A 659 14.93 -7.16 -10.43
N TYR A 660 16.21 -7.42 -10.12
CA TYR A 660 16.89 -6.82 -8.96
C TYR A 660 17.85 -5.69 -9.31
N GLY A 661 18.59 -5.80 -10.42
CA GLY A 661 19.66 -4.85 -10.78
C GLY A 661 19.50 -4.25 -12.16
N VAL A 662 19.91 -2.99 -12.31
CA VAL A 662 19.93 -2.27 -13.59
C VAL A 662 21.17 -1.41 -13.77
N ALA A 663 21.71 -1.40 -14.98
CA ALA A 663 22.79 -0.51 -15.39
C ALA A 663 22.63 -0.11 -16.87
N THR A 664 23.43 0.85 -17.33
CA THR A 664 23.46 1.24 -18.75
C THR A 664 24.88 1.17 -19.31
N ALA A 665 25.00 0.56 -20.49
CA ALA A 665 26.27 0.43 -21.21
C ALA A 665 26.19 1.07 -22.60
N VAL A 666 27.34 1.30 -23.23
CA VAL A 666 27.42 1.66 -24.65
C VAL A 666 27.94 0.45 -25.42
N LEU A 667 27.09 -0.17 -26.23
CA LEU A 667 27.40 -1.32 -27.07
C LEU A 667 27.31 -0.88 -28.54
N ASP A 668 28.39 -1.06 -29.30
CA ASP A 668 28.47 -0.67 -30.72
C ASP A 668 28.06 0.79 -31.01
N GLY A 669 28.41 1.70 -30.09
CA GLY A 669 28.09 3.12 -30.20
C GLY A 669 26.64 3.48 -29.86
N ARG A 670 25.84 2.52 -29.40
CA ARG A 670 24.45 2.74 -28.92
C ARG A 670 24.34 2.44 -27.45
N ARG A 671 23.50 3.20 -26.75
CA ARG A 671 23.25 2.95 -25.34
C ARG A 671 22.25 1.81 -25.18
N VAL A 672 22.57 0.86 -24.31
CA VAL A 672 21.76 -0.31 -23.97
C VAL A 672 21.50 -0.35 -22.48
N ILE A 673 20.42 -1.03 -22.08
CA ILE A 673 20.09 -1.28 -20.68
C ILE A 673 20.49 -2.72 -20.37
N VAL A 674 21.10 -2.94 -19.21
CA VAL A 674 21.47 -4.26 -18.73
C VAL A 674 20.69 -4.53 -17.44
N THR A 675 19.95 -5.63 -17.39
CA THR A 675 19.14 -6.03 -16.22
C THR A 675 19.58 -7.40 -15.71
N GLY A 676 19.46 -7.62 -14.40
CA GLY A 676 19.70 -8.92 -13.75
C GLY A 676 18.49 -9.36 -12.95
N GLY A 677 18.08 -10.62 -13.13
CA GLY A 677 16.89 -11.19 -12.51
C GLY A 677 17.15 -12.39 -11.61
N ARG A 678 16.13 -12.71 -10.80
CA ARG A 678 16.09 -13.94 -9.99
C ARG A 678 15.98 -15.21 -10.85
N ASP A 679 15.49 -15.05 -12.07
CA ASP A 679 15.46 -16.04 -13.14
C ASP A 679 16.85 -16.47 -13.62
N GLN A 680 17.92 -15.97 -12.98
CA GLN A 680 19.33 -16.30 -13.24
C GLN A 680 19.89 -15.67 -14.51
N TRP A 681 19.08 -14.87 -15.21
CA TRP A 681 19.47 -14.26 -16.47
C TRP A 681 19.94 -12.82 -16.28
N VAL A 682 20.94 -12.47 -17.07
CA VAL A 682 21.33 -11.09 -17.36
C VAL A 682 20.89 -10.78 -18.79
N ARG A 683 20.06 -9.75 -18.94
CA ARG A 683 19.49 -9.36 -20.24
C ARG A 683 20.01 -8.00 -20.67
N VAL A 684 20.19 -7.85 -21.97
CA VAL A 684 20.63 -6.60 -22.61
C VAL A 684 19.51 -6.11 -23.51
N TRP A 685 19.13 -4.85 -23.42
CA TRP A 685 17.96 -4.30 -24.07
C TRP A 685 18.30 -3.09 -24.94
N ASP A 686 17.66 -3.01 -26.10
CA ASP A 686 17.63 -1.80 -26.91
C ASP A 686 16.49 -0.90 -26.37
N PRO A 687 16.82 0.29 -25.83
CA PRO A 687 15.83 1.12 -25.17
C PRO A 687 14.84 1.80 -26.14
N GLY A 688 15.17 1.91 -27.43
CA GLY A 688 14.28 2.52 -28.42
C GLY A 688 13.20 1.55 -28.90
N THR A 689 13.54 0.27 -29.00
CA THR A 689 12.64 -0.78 -29.51
C THR A 689 11.97 -1.60 -28.41
N GLY A 690 12.56 -1.67 -27.21
CA GLY A 690 12.12 -2.59 -26.16
C GLY A 690 12.62 -4.02 -26.33
N ALA A 691 13.36 -4.32 -27.41
CA ALA A 691 13.76 -5.69 -27.72
C ALA A 691 15.02 -6.11 -26.97
N GLN A 692 15.08 -7.38 -26.57
CA GLN A 692 16.31 -7.99 -26.08
C GLN A 692 17.34 -8.02 -27.22
N VAL A 693 18.52 -7.50 -26.96
CA VAL A 693 19.68 -7.57 -27.86
C VAL A 693 20.34 -8.92 -27.60
N GLY A 694 20.22 -9.85 -28.56
CA GLY A 694 20.81 -11.20 -28.61
C GLY A 694 20.47 -12.13 -27.43
N GLU A 695 21.20 -13.24 -27.28
CA GLU A 695 20.97 -14.24 -26.22
C GLU A 695 21.32 -13.76 -24.80
N PRO A 696 20.51 -14.09 -23.78
CA PRO A 696 20.78 -13.68 -22.40
C PRO A 696 22.02 -14.38 -21.83
N LEU A 697 22.63 -13.76 -20.81
CA LEU A 697 23.81 -14.31 -20.13
C LEU A 697 23.34 -15.08 -18.88
N GLU A 698 23.74 -16.34 -18.76
CA GLU A 698 23.29 -17.24 -17.69
C GLU A 698 24.25 -17.17 -16.50
N HIS A 699 23.71 -16.99 -15.30
CA HIS A 699 24.42 -17.13 -14.04
C HIS A 699 23.97 -18.42 -13.35
N ASP A 700 24.81 -19.01 -12.48
CA ASP A 700 24.43 -20.24 -11.75
C ASP A 700 23.29 -20.06 -10.72
N THR A 701 23.00 -18.80 -10.34
CA THR A 701 21.95 -18.44 -9.38
C THR A 701 21.35 -17.08 -9.73
N GLY A 702 20.33 -16.62 -9.00
CA GLY A 702 19.74 -15.31 -9.22
C GLY A 702 20.77 -14.18 -9.17
N VAL A 703 20.58 -13.17 -10.01
CA VAL A 703 21.44 -11.99 -10.10
C VAL A 703 20.86 -10.89 -9.22
N ALA A 704 21.61 -10.48 -8.19
CA ALA A 704 21.19 -9.46 -7.22
C ALA A 704 21.64 -8.05 -7.59
N ALA A 705 22.78 -7.89 -8.25
CA ALA A 705 23.34 -6.59 -8.59
C ALA A 705 24.00 -6.58 -9.98
N VAL A 706 23.91 -5.45 -10.67
CA VAL A 706 24.48 -5.24 -12.01
C VAL A 706 25.13 -3.86 -12.09
N ALA A 707 26.35 -3.79 -12.60
CA ALA A 707 26.96 -2.55 -13.07
C ALA A 707 27.71 -2.77 -14.38
N THR A 708 28.15 -1.69 -15.01
CA THR A 708 28.79 -1.73 -16.32
C THR A 708 30.01 -0.84 -16.34
N ALA A 709 31.06 -1.29 -17.02
CA ALA A 709 32.32 -0.56 -17.19
C ALA A 709 32.86 -0.69 -18.62
N VAL A 710 33.96 0.00 -18.90
CA VAL A 710 34.69 -0.12 -20.16
C VAL A 710 36.11 -0.61 -19.87
N LEU A 711 36.48 -1.76 -20.43
CA LEU A 711 37.79 -2.38 -20.26
C LEU A 711 38.58 -2.34 -21.57
N GLY A 712 39.48 -1.36 -21.71
CA GLY A 712 40.30 -1.21 -22.92
C GLY A 712 39.46 -1.02 -24.19
N GLY A 713 38.36 -0.26 -24.09
CA GLY A 713 37.41 -0.02 -25.18
C GLY A 713 36.30 -1.08 -25.31
N ARG A 714 36.36 -2.19 -24.56
CA ARG A 714 35.32 -3.22 -24.55
C ARG A 714 34.24 -2.88 -23.52
N PRO A 715 32.95 -2.86 -23.90
CA PRO A 715 31.87 -2.72 -22.93
C PRO A 715 31.71 -4.02 -22.14
N ILE A 716 31.71 -3.91 -20.81
CA ILE A 716 31.59 -5.06 -19.91
C ILE A 716 30.43 -4.87 -18.93
N ALA A 717 29.81 -5.98 -18.53
CA ALA A 717 28.91 -6.03 -17.38
C ALA A 717 29.57 -6.79 -16.24
N VAL A 718 29.36 -6.29 -15.02
CA VAL A 718 29.79 -6.91 -13.77
C VAL A 718 28.53 -7.27 -12.98
N THR A 719 28.37 -8.54 -12.64
CA THR A 719 27.15 -9.08 -12.06
C THR A 719 27.44 -9.77 -10.74
N GLY A 720 26.60 -9.55 -9.73
CA GLY A 720 26.70 -10.17 -8.42
C GLY A 720 25.53 -11.14 -8.19
N SER A 721 25.82 -12.32 -7.65
CA SER A 721 24.84 -13.39 -7.46
C SER A 721 24.37 -13.56 -6.01
N TRP A 722 23.26 -14.28 -5.82
CA TRP A 722 22.74 -14.71 -4.52
C TRP A 722 23.60 -15.77 -3.81
N ARG A 723 24.77 -16.12 -4.36
CA ARG A 723 25.72 -17.06 -3.72
C ARG A 723 27.14 -16.52 -3.66
N GLY A 724 27.29 -15.20 -3.66
CA GLY A 724 28.59 -14.56 -3.44
C GLY A 724 29.54 -14.62 -4.63
N THR A 725 29.06 -15.07 -5.80
CA THR A 725 29.86 -15.06 -7.02
C THR A 725 29.70 -13.74 -7.75
N VAL A 726 30.81 -13.23 -8.29
CA VAL A 726 30.81 -12.03 -9.13
C VAL A 726 31.37 -12.40 -10.50
N GLU A 727 30.62 -12.13 -11.56
CA GLU A 727 31.02 -12.48 -12.93
C GLU A 727 31.22 -11.22 -13.77
N VAL A 728 32.16 -11.30 -14.72
CA VAL A 728 32.51 -10.19 -15.61
C VAL A 728 32.38 -10.63 -17.05
N TRP A 729 31.46 -9.98 -17.76
CA TRP A 729 31.02 -10.36 -19.09
C TRP A 729 31.47 -9.34 -20.12
N ASP A 730 32.01 -9.81 -21.23
CA ASP A 730 32.14 -8.97 -22.43
C ASP A 730 30.78 -8.91 -23.13
N LEU A 731 30.17 -7.72 -23.19
CA LEU A 731 28.84 -7.53 -23.76
C LEU A 731 28.80 -7.69 -25.28
N THR A 732 29.94 -7.60 -25.94
CA THR A 732 30.07 -7.79 -27.40
C THR A 732 30.10 -9.27 -27.73
N THR A 733 30.92 -10.05 -27.01
CA THR A 733 31.08 -11.49 -27.27
C THR A 733 30.09 -12.36 -26.51
N ARG A 734 29.47 -11.82 -25.45
CA ARG A 734 28.57 -12.53 -24.52
C ARG A 734 29.24 -13.70 -23.83
N GLN A 735 30.50 -13.53 -23.47
CA GLN A 735 31.29 -14.55 -22.79
C GLN A 735 31.87 -13.95 -21.51
N PRO A 736 32.04 -14.76 -20.46
CA PRO A 736 32.78 -14.33 -19.29
C PRO A 736 34.25 -14.08 -19.69
N LEU A 737 34.84 -13.02 -19.16
CA LEU A 737 36.24 -12.67 -19.44
C LEU A 737 37.23 -13.64 -18.78
N TYR A 738 36.83 -14.20 -17.63
CA TYR A 738 37.60 -15.10 -16.79
C TYR A 738 36.63 -15.86 -15.85
N GLU A 739 37.17 -16.79 -15.06
CA GLU A 739 36.40 -17.55 -14.06
C GLU A 739 35.72 -16.63 -13.03
N PRO A 740 34.55 -17.03 -12.48
CA PRO A 740 33.84 -16.23 -11.48
C PRO A 740 34.74 -15.79 -10.32
N LEU A 741 34.63 -14.52 -9.95
CA LEU A 741 35.34 -13.96 -8.81
C LEU A 741 34.67 -14.45 -7.53
N THR A 742 35.43 -15.21 -6.73
CA THR A 742 34.95 -15.81 -5.48
C THR A 742 35.57 -15.14 -4.27
N GLY A 743 34.81 -15.05 -3.17
CA GLY A 743 35.32 -14.60 -1.89
C GLY A 743 34.23 -14.11 -0.95
N HIS A 744 33.07 -13.72 -1.46
CA HIS A 744 31.90 -13.49 -0.64
C HIS A 744 31.28 -14.82 -0.20
N GLU A 745 30.79 -14.87 1.04
CA GLU A 745 30.20 -16.07 1.66
C GLU A 745 28.67 -16.04 1.62
N ALA A 746 28.09 -14.92 1.17
CA ALA A 746 26.66 -14.70 1.03
C ALA A 746 26.38 -13.80 -0.20
N ASP A 747 25.11 -13.42 -0.37
CA ASP A 747 24.58 -12.68 -1.52
C ASP A 747 25.36 -11.39 -1.79
N VAL A 748 25.74 -11.16 -3.05
CA VAL A 748 26.31 -9.88 -3.49
C VAL A 748 25.17 -8.89 -3.73
N SER A 749 24.75 -8.22 -2.67
CA SER A 749 23.60 -7.32 -2.62
C SER A 749 23.81 -5.99 -3.33
N ALA A 750 25.05 -5.52 -3.48
CA ALA A 750 25.35 -4.20 -4.03
C ALA A 750 26.63 -4.19 -4.87
N LEU A 751 26.64 -3.39 -5.93
CA LEU A 751 27.76 -3.34 -6.87
C LEU A 751 27.90 -1.97 -7.53
N ALA A 752 29.12 -1.45 -7.60
CA ALA A 752 29.45 -0.24 -8.35
C ALA A 752 30.81 -0.36 -9.03
N THR A 753 31.03 0.40 -10.10
CA THR A 753 32.31 0.41 -10.83
C THR A 753 32.91 1.80 -10.84
N ALA A 754 34.23 1.87 -10.70
CA ALA A 754 35.01 3.10 -10.77
C ALA A 754 36.25 2.93 -11.65
N VAL A 755 36.95 4.04 -11.89
CA VAL A 755 38.28 4.03 -12.50
C VAL A 755 39.28 4.57 -11.49
N VAL A 756 40.29 3.76 -11.15
CA VAL A 756 41.37 4.10 -10.21
C VAL A 756 42.68 4.08 -10.97
N ASP A 757 43.37 5.22 -11.05
CA ASP A 757 44.64 5.36 -11.79
C ASP A 757 44.58 4.84 -13.23
N GLY A 758 43.45 5.08 -13.92
CA GLY A 758 43.20 4.61 -15.29
C GLY A 758 42.82 3.12 -15.41
N ARG A 759 42.64 2.42 -14.28
CA ARG A 759 42.23 1.00 -14.24
C ARG A 759 40.76 0.87 -13.82
N PRO A 760 39.92 0.19 -14.60
CA PRO A 760 38.56 -0.12 -14.19
C PRO A 760 38.56 -1.10 -12.99
N VAL A 761 37.83 -0.74 -11.94
CA VAL A 761 37.64 -1.57 -10.75
C VAL A 761 36.16 -1.76 -10.45
N ALA A 762 35.81 -2.86 -9.80
CA ALA A 762 34.49 -3.07 -9.21
C ALA A 762 34.57 -3.09 -7.68
N VAL A 763 33.57 -2.54 -7.03
CA VAL A 763 33.36 -2.60 -5.58
C VAL A 763 32.08 -3.37 -5.34
N THR A 764 32.17 -4.45 -4.58
CA THR A 764 31.04 -5.35 -4.30
C THR A 764 30.77 -5.35 -2.80
N GLY A 765 29.49 -5.24 -2.45
CA GLY A 765 28.99 -5.38 -1.08
C GLY A 765 28.16 -6.65 -0.95
N SER A 766 28.26 -7.29 0.21
CA SER A 766 27.60 -8.56 0.48
C SER A 766 26.87 -8.58 1.81
N THR A 767 25.87 -9.46 1.90
CA THR A 767 25.19 -9.80 3.17
C THR A 767 26.08 -10.61 4.12
N ASP A 768 27.31 -10.96 3.71
CA ASP A 768 28.35 -11.46 4.63
C ASP A 768 28.99 -10.36 5.49
N GLY A 769 28.51 -9.12 5.36
CA GLY A 769 29.01 -7.97 6.10
C GLY A 769 30.39 -7.49 5.65
N THR A 770 30.81 -7.83 4.43
CA THR A 770 32.09 -7.37 3.85
C THR A 770 31.92 -6.72 2.49
N ALA A 771 32.78 -5.73 2.20
CA ALA A 771 32.96 -5.20 0.85
C ALA A 771 34.30 -5.64 0.27
N ARG A 772 34.37 -5.80 -1.05
CA ARG A 772 35.59 -6.20 -1.78
C ARG A 772 35.82 -5.30 -2.99
N ILE A 773 37.09 -5.07 -3.31
CA ILE A 773 37.53 -4.33 -4.50
C ILE A 773 38.18 -5.33 -5.47
N TRP A 774 37.82 -5.24 -6.74
CA TRP A 774 38.29 -6.15 -7.80
C TRP A 774 38.91 -5.37 -8.95
N ASP A 775 40.08 -5.81 -9.42
CA ASP A 775 40.66 -5.36 -10.67
C ASP A 775 39.95 -6.07 -11.84
N LEU A 776 39.25 -5.31 -12.69
CA LEU A 776 38.47 -5.87 -13.79
C LEU A 776 39.33 -6.28 -14.99
N ALA A 777 40.59 -5.86 -15.05
CA ALA A 777 41.51 -6.26 -16.11
C ALA A 777 42.11 -7.65 -15.84
N THR A 778 42.36 -7.98 -14.56
CA THR A 778 43.02 -9.23 -14.16
C THR A 778 42.07 -10.25 -13.55
N GLY A 779 40.89 -9.84 -13.08
CA GLY A 779 39.96 -10.71 -12.35
C GLY A 779 40.48 -11.10 -10.98
N THR A 780 41.17 -10.19 -10.29
CA THR A 780 41.75 -10.45 -8.96
C THR A 780 41.31 -9.42 -7.94
N ALA A 781 41.13 -9.85 -6.69
CA ALA A 781 40.86 -8.94 -5.58
C ALA A 781 42.04 -7.98 -5.35
N ILE A 782 41.74 -6.69 -5.13
CA ILE A 782 42.69 -5.68 -4.70
C ILE A 782 42.63 -5.60 -3.17
N GLY A 783 43.68 -6.05 -2.50
CA GLY A 783 43.75 -6.06 -1.04
C GLY A 783 42.87 -7.15 -0.40
N GLY A 784 42.62 -7.02 0.90
CA GLY A 784 41.70 -7.88 1.65
C GLY A 784 40.26 -7.34 1.63
N PRO A 785 39.28 -8.11 2.15
CA PRO A 785 37.93 -7.58 2.37
C PRO A 785 38.00 -6.34 3.28
N LEU A 786 37.24 -5.31 2.94
CA LEU A 786 37.10 -4.10 3.74
C LEU A 786 36.30 -4.47 5.00
N ARG A 787 37.01 -4.68 6.11
CA ARG A 787 36.49 -5.10 7.43
C ARG A 787 36.47 -3.94 8.42
N GLY A 788 35.73 -4.07 9.52
CA GLY A 788 35.46 -2.99 10.48
C GLY A 788 34.11 -2.29 10.26
N LEU A 789 33.15 -3.00 9.63
CA LEU A 789 31.80 -2.52 9.36
C LEU A 789 30.84 -2.72 10.55
N GLY A 790 31.31 -3.19 11.71
CA GLY A 790 30.59 -3.15 12.99
C GLY A 790 31.48 -2.50 14.06
N GLU A 791 30.91 -1.63 14.91
CA GLU A 791 31.56 -1.26 16.17
C GLU A 791 31.11 -2.20 17.29
N PRO A 792 31.98 -2.53 18.26
CA PRO A 792 31.52 -3.02 19.55
C PRO A 792 30.82 -1.87 20.29
N GLY A 793 29.50 -1.95 20.44
CA GLY A 793 28.75 -1.07 21.32
C GLY A 793 29.22 -1.17 22.78
N PRO A 794 28.87 -0.22 23.66
CA PRO A 794 29.22 -0.30 25.07
C PRO A 794 28.63 -1.58 25.67
N ALA A 795 29.48 -2.37 26.32
CA ALA A 795 29.18 -3.67 26.89
C ALA A 795 27.80 -3.73 27.58
N HIS A 796 26.83 -4.32 26.91
CA HIS A 796 25.71 -4.96 27.59
C HIS A 796 26.29 -6.23 28.23
N GLN A 797 26.34 -6.23 29.56
CA GLN A 797 26.69 -7.40 30.35
C GLN A 797 25.65 -8.49 30.13
N GLU A 798 26.15 -9.70 29.83
CA GLU A 798 25.47 -11.01 29.93
C GLU A 798 24.41 -11.21 28.83
N ASP A 799 24.64 -12.01 27.79
CA ASP A 799 24.73 -13.47 27.84
C ASP A 799 25.76 -14.08 26.85
N GLU A 800 26.28 -15.25 27.20
CA GLU A 800 27.22 -16.04 26.39
C GLU A 800 26.52 -16.69 25.17
N GLU A 801 27.19 -16.64 23.99
CA GLU A 801 27.01 -17.45 22.75
C GLU A 801 26.55 -16.78 21.44
N ASP A 802 26.34 -15.46 21.36
CA ASP A 802 26.12 -14.80 20.05
C ASP A 802 27.36 -14.00 19.62
N GLU A 803 28.16 -14.54 18.70
CA GLU A 803 29.10 -13.74 17.92
C GLU A 803 28.28 -12.66 17.19
N GLU A 804 28.47 -11.37 17.51
CA GLU A 804 27.80 -10.26 16.80
C GLU A 804 28.14 -10.33 15.30
N GLU A 805 27.23 -10.93 14.51
CA GLU A 805 27.32 -10.95 13.04
C GLU A 805 27.41 -9.51 12.52
N ALA A 806 28.39 -9.24 11.64
CA ALA A 806 28.58 -7.94 11.01
C ALA A 806 27.33 -7.54 10.20
N PRO A 807 26.95 -6.25 10.13
CA PRO A 807 25.74 -5.84 9.45
C PRO A 807 25.86 -6.05 7.94
N ASP A 808 24.80 -6.57 7.32
CA ASP A 808 24.68 -6.72 5.87
C ASP A 808 24.95 -5.39 5.14
N ILE A 809 25.63 -5.46 4.00
CA ILE A 809 25.78 -4.28 3.14
C ILE A 809 24.52 -4.11 2.31
N ALA A 810 23.91 -2.93 2.42
CA ALA A 810 22.68 -2.57 1.72
C ALA A 810 22.94 -1.82 0.40
N GLY A 811 24.06 -1.09 0.30
CA GLY A 811 24.34 -0.30 -0.88
C GLY A 811 25.82 0.07 -1.03
N VAL A 812 26.26 0.19 -2.28
CA VAL A 812 27.61 0.62 -2.66
C VAL A 812 27.46 1.64 -3.78
N ALA A 813 28.07 2.80 -3.61
CA ALA A 813 28.15 3.83 -4.64
C ALA A 813 29.59 4.36 -4.76
N THR A 814 29.96 4.84 -5.94
CA THR A 814 31.29 5.41 -6.21
C THR A 814 31.17 6.83 -6.74
N VAL A 815 32.04 7.72 -6.28
CA VAL A 815 32.09 9.12 -6.71
C VAL A 815 33.53 9.64 -6.64
N GLU A 816 33.82 10.73 -7.34
CA GLU A 816 35.10 11.43 -7.22
C GLU A 816 35.01 12.50 -6.12
N LEU A 817 35.93 12.45 -5.16
CA LEU A 817 36.05 13.41 -4.06
C LEU A 817 37.43 14.06 -4.12
N ASP A 818 37.49 15.35 -4.42
CA ASP A 818 38.74 16.13 -4.53
C ASP A 818 39.83 15.45 -5.41
N GLY A 819 39.42 14.90 -6.56
CA GLY A 819 40.33 14.20 -7.47
C GLY A 819 40.60 12.73 -7.11
N ARG A 820 39.95 12.19 -6.06
CA ARG A 820 40.14 10.82 -5.58
C ARG A 820 38.92 9.96 -5.86
N PRO A 821 39.08 8.76 -6.43
CA PRO A 821 37.97 7.80 -6.53
C PRO A 821 37.66 7.24 -5.13
N VAL A 822 36.43 7.45 -4.67
CA VAL A 822 35.97 6.93 -3.37
C VAL A 822 34.78 6.00 -3.54
N ALA A 823 34.66 5.04 -2.63
CA ALA A 823 33.46 4.22 -2.45
C ALA A 823 32.75 4.62 -1.17
N VAL A 824 31.43 4.70 -1.25
CA VAL A 824 30.54 4.89 -0.10
C VAL A 824 29.74 3.61 0.09
N ILE A 825 29.87 3.01 1.25
CA ILE A 825 29.27 1.73 1.62
C ILE A 825 28.24 2.00 2.70
N GLY A 826 26.98 1.65 2.45
CA GLY A 826 25.92 1.70 3.45
C GLY A 826 25.54 0.31 3.92
N SER A 827 25.33 0.18 5.22
CA SER A 827 25.01 -1.08 5.88
C SER A 827 23.69 -1.01 6.65
N THR A 828 23.14 -2.17 6.97
CA THR A 828 21.85 -2.31 7.66
C THR A 828 21.87 -1.80 9.11
N ASP A 829 23.04 -1.47 9.65
CA ASP A 829 23.21 -0.76 10.94
C ASP A 829 22.87 0.74 10.85
N GLY A 830 22.48 1.25 9.68
CA GLY A 830 22.15 2.67 9.54
C GLY A 830 23.37 3.58 9.38
N VAL A 831 24.52 3.04 8.97
CA VAL A 831 25.79 3.77 8.89
C VAL A 831 26.34 3.78 7.45
N LEU A 832 26.85 4.95 7.02
CA LEU A 832 27.65 5.10 5.79
C LEU A 832 29.14 5.16 6.13
N ARG A 833 29.95 4.42 5.37
CA ARG A 833 31.41 4.38 5.50
C ARG A 833 32.05 4.71 4.16
N VAL A 834 33.01 5.64 4.18
CA VAL A 834 33.68 6.15 2.97
C VAL A 834 35.09 5.57 2.89
N TRP A 835 35.48 5.08 1.72
CA TRP A 835 36.78 4.45 1.49
C TRP A 835 37.47 5.07 0.28
N ASP A 836 38.77 5.30 0.40
CA ASP A 836 39.63 5.65 -0.72
C ASP A 836 39.93 4.38 -1.54
N LEU A 837 39.57 4.39 -2.83
CA LEU A 837 39.73 3.22 -3.68
C LEU A 837 41.17 3.00 -4.16
N ALA A 838 42.01 4.03 -4.14
CA ALA A 838 43.42 3.90 -4.51
C ALA A 838 44.23 3.24 -3.39
N THR A 839 43.92 3.56 -2.12
CA THR A 839 44.65 3.02 -0.97
C THR A 839 43.94 1.86 -0.28
N GLY A 840 42.63 1.70 -0.46
CA GLY A 840 41.80 0.73 0.25
C GLY A 840 41.67 1.05 1.74
N THR A 841 41.73 2.33 2.13
CA THR A 841 41.65 2.77 3.54
C THR A 841 40.40 3.60 3.80
N PRO A 842 39.81 3.53 5.01
CA PRO A 842 38.66 4.35 5.35
C PRO A 842 39.06 5.83 5.36
N LEU A 843 38.18 6.68 4.83
CA LEU A 843 38.29 8.12 4.90
C LEU A 843 37.38 8.61 6.01
N GLY A 844 37.98 9.21 7.04
CA GLY A 844 37.35 9.79 8.24
C GLY A 844 36.37 8.88 8.99
N GLU A 845 35.66 9.45 9.97
CA GLU A 845 34.69 8.72 10.80
C GLU A 845 33.44 8.24 10.02
N PRO A 846 32.81 7.13 10.42
CA PRO A 846 31.52 6.70 9.87
C PRO A 846 30.42 7.76 10.07
N LEU A 847 29.46 7.82 9.14
CA LEU A 847 28.30 8.70 9.22
C LEU A 847 27.09 7.87 9.68
N THR A 848 26.62 8.08 10.90
CA THR A 848 25.34 7.50 11.34
C THR A 848 24.21 8.26 10.68
N VAL A 849 23.46 7.57 9.83
CA VAL A 849 22.45 8.18 8.95
C VAL A 849 21.02 7.80 9.31
N ALA A 850 20.81 6.62 9.89
CA ALA A 850 19.50 6.16 10.32
C ALA A 850 19.63 5.32 11.60
N GLU A 851 18.57 5.28 12.40
CA GLU A 851 18.44 4.33 13.52
C GLU A 851 17.91 2.96 13.05
N ASP A 852 17.46 2.88 11.79
CA ASP A 852 16.85 1.72 11.15
C ASP A 852 17.64 1.36 9.87
N TRP A 853 17.27 0.26 9.22
CA TRP A 853 18.06 -0.32 8.12
C TRP A 853 18.12 0.60 6.90
N LEU A 854 19.33 0.83 6.40
CA LEU A 854 19.52 1.32 5.05
C LEU A 854 19.15 0.24 4.04
N THR A 855 18.60 0.68 2.93
CA THR A 855 18.16 -0.16 1.82
C THR A 855 18.72 0.33 0.49
N ALA A 856 19.10 1.61 0.39
CA ALA A 856 19.63 2.19 -0.83
C ALA A 856 20.68 3.27 -0.54
N VAL A 857 21.73 3.31 -1.37
CA VAL A 857 22.77 4.35 -1.36
C VAL A 857 23.06 4.76 -2.79
N ALA A 858 23.13 6.08 -3.03
CA ALA A 858 23.57 6.66 -4.29
C ALA A 858 24.57 7.78 -4.02
N ALA A 859 25.52 7.99 -4.92
CA ALA A 859 26.46 9.11 -4.85
C ALA A 859 26.50 9.81 -6.21
N GLY A 860 26.75 11.12 -6.18
CA GLY A 860 26.75 11.94 -7.39
C GLY A 860 27.17 13.37 -7.11
N MET A 861 26.90 14.24 -8.08
CA MET A 861 27.18 15.68 -7.97
C MET A 861 25.87 16.45 -7.82
N LEU A 862 25.81 17.33 -6.83
CA LEU A 862 24.70 18.28 -6.63
C LEU A 862 25.29 19.69 -6.52
N ASP A 863 24.93 20.58 -7.45
CA ASP A 863 25.47 21.95 -7.54
C ASP A 863 27.01 22.01 -7.47
N GLY A 864 27.67 21.07 -8.15
CA GLY A 864 29.13 20.96 -8.18
C GLY A 864 29.77 20.38 -6.91
N ARG A 865 28.97 19.88 -5.96
CA ARG A 865 29.44 19.23 -4.73
C ARG A 865 29.28 17.71 -4.81
N PRO A 866 30.27 16.91 -4.37
CA PRO A 866 30.10 15.47 -4.23
C PRO A 866 29.16 15.19 -3.06
N VAL A 867 28.04 14.53 -3.35
CA VAL A 867 27.03 14.17 -2.35
C VAL A 867 26.83 12.67 -2.28
N VAL A 868 26.44 12.20 -1.10
CA VAL A 868 25.83 10.89 -0.90
C VAL A 868 24.38 11.06 -0.47
N VAL A 869 23.52 10.23 -1.05
CA VAL A 869 22.11 10.13 -0.71
C VAL A 869 21.84 8.72 -0.22
N ALA A 870 21.20 8.59 0.94
CA ALA A 870 20.85 7.30 1.52
C ALA A 870 19.37 7.25 1.89
N GLY A 871 18.77 6.07 1.75
CA GLY A 871 17.38 5.79 2.07
C GLY A 871 17.23 4.47 2.82
N GLY A 872 16.14 4.35 3.57
CA GLY A 872 15.90 3.19 4.42
C GLY A 872 14.42 2.81 4.59
N GLU A 873 14.19 1.82 5.47
CA GLU A 873 12.87 1.31 5.85
C GLU A 873 11.98 2.33 6.58
N ASP A 874 12.59 3.37 7.15
CA ASP A 874 11.90 4.49 7.78
C ASP A 874 11.15 5.40 6.78
N GLY A 875 11.42 5.22 5.48
CA GLY A 875 10.86 6.01 4.39
C GLY A 875 11.47 7.40 4.28
N ARG A 876 12.69 7.60 4.80
CA ARG A 876 13.39 8.88 4.75
C ARG A 876 14.57 8.80 3.79
N VAL A 877 14.74 9.84 2.99
CA VAL A 877 15.90 10.05 2.15
C VAL A 877 16.71 11.20 2.71
N ARG A 878 18.01 10.98 2.86
CA ARG A 878 18.91 11.90 3.54
C ARG A 878 20.13 12.14 2.67
N THR A 879 20.62 13.38 2.68
CA THR A 879 21.67 13.84 1.77
C THR A 879 22.81 14.44 2.57
N TRP A 880 24.05 14.06 2.24
CA TRP A 880 25.26 14.62 2.86
C TRP A 880 26.21 15.15 1.80
N ASP A 881 26.86 16.25 2.12
CA ASP A 881 28.05 16.72 1.42
C ASP A 881 29.24 15.86 1.87
N LEU A 882 29.88 15.15 0.94
CA LEU A 882 30.95 14.21 1.28
C LEU A 882 32.25 14.91 1.68
N ALA A 883 32.50 16.13 1.19
CA ALA A 883 33.70 16.88 1.52
C ALA A 883 33.65 17.43 2.95
N THR A 884 32.51 17.99 3.33
CA THR A 884 32.29 18.59 4.66
C THR A 884 31.71 17.63 5.69
N ARG A 885 31.11 16.53 5.23
CA ARG A 885 30.35 15.53 6.02
C ARG A 885 29.10 16.09 6.71
N ALA A 886 28.69 17.30 6.33
CA ALA A 886 27.47 17.91 6.84
C ALA A 886 26.25 17.36 6.09
N GLN A 887 25.17 17.10 6.85
CA GLN A 887 23.87 16.82 6.24
C GLN A 887 23.36 18.08 5.51
N LEU A 888 22.86 17.90 4.29
CA LEU A 888 22.29 18.95 3.48
C LEU A 888 20.77 19.01 3.70
N GLY A 889 20.34 19.95 4.53
CA GLY A 889 18.93 20.20 4.80
C GLY A 889 18.23 19.08 5.59
N PRO A 890 16.90 19.20 5.78
CA PRO A 890 16.12 18.18 6.47
C PRO A 890 15.96 16.91 5.63
N ASP A 891 15.60 15.81 6.28
CA ASP A 891 15.22 14.57 5.62
C ASP A 891 14.05 14.81 4.64
N LEU A 892 14.13 14.20 3.46
CA LEU A 892 13.01 14.06 2.55
C LEU A 892 12.17 12.86 3.01
N VAL A 893 10.92 13.10 3.38
CA VAL A 893 10.03 12.07 3.94
C VAL A 893 9.07 11.55 2.87
N LEU A 894 9.10 10.24 2.66
CA LEU A 894 8.20 9.51 1.77
C LEU A 894 7.16 8.71 2.59
N PRO A 895 6.00 8.40 1.99
CA PRO A 895 4.98 7.61 2.69
C PRO A 895 5.50 6.19 3.01
N LEU A 896 6.37 5.63 2.16
CA LEU A 896 6.76 4.22 2.14
C LEU A 896 8.29 4.05 2.15
N ARG A 897 8.75 2.81 2.34
CA ARG A 897 10.17 2.46 2.36
C ARG A 897 10.86 2.87 1.06
N VAL A 898 12.10 3.34 1.16
CA VAL A 898 12.94 3.61 0.00
C VAL A 898 13.55 2.30 -0.45
N GLY A 899 13.39 1.90 -1.71
CA GLY A 899 14.00 0.68 -2.27
C GLY A 899 15.19 0.96 -3.17
N ALA A 900 15.23 2.14 -3.81
CA ALA A 900 16.25 2.48 -4.78
C ALA A 900 16.49 3.98 -4.87
N LEU A 901 17.71 4.37 -5.21
CA LEU A 901 18.12 5.77 -5.37
C LEU A 901 19.03 5.92 -6.59
N ALA A 902 18.90 7.03 -7.31
CA ALA A 902 19.87 7.43 -8.32
C ALA A 902 19.97 8.97 -8.40
N VAL A 903 21.19 9.50 -8.45
CA VAL A 903 21.44 10.93 -8.66
C VAL A 903 21.73 11.16 -10.14
N ALA A 904 20.91 11.98 -10.79
CA ALA A 904 21.07 12.37 -12.18
C ALA A 904 22.18 13.41 -12.35
N ARG A 905 22.76 13.47 -13.55
CA ARG A 905 23.83 14.43 -13.88
C ARG A 905 23.40 15.89 -13.81
N ASP A 906 22.11 16.17 -13.98
CA ASP A 906 21.53 17.50 -13.89
C ASP A 906 21.16 17.92 -12.45
N GLY A 907 21.55 17.10 -11.46
CA GLY A 907 21.31 17.36 -10.05
C GLY A 907 19.94 16.90 -9.55
N ARG A 908 19.10 16.26 -10.38
CA ARG A 908 17.85 15.64 -9.91
C ARG A 908 18.11 14.33 -9.16
N LEU A 909 17.24 14.02 -8.22
CA LEU A 909 17.24 12.76 -7.47
C LEU A 909 16.05 11.91 -7.90
N ALA A 910 16.31 10.71 -8.43
CA ALA A 910 15.30 9.69 -8.64
C ALA A 910 15.24 8.76 -7.42
N VAL A 911 14.03 8.49 -6.95
CA VAL A 911 13.76 7.64 -5.79
C VAL A 911 12.71 6.60 -6.14
N GLY A 912 13.03 5.33 -5.90
CA GLY A 912 12.10 4.22 -5.92
C GLY A 912 11.63 4.01 -4.50
N PHE A 913 10.34 4.17 -4.24
CA PHE A 913 9.74 3.97 -2.92
C PHE A 913 8.57 3.02 -3.04
N ASP A 914 8.71 1.86 -2.40
CA ASP A 914 7.88 0.69 -2.66
C ASP A 914 7.70 0.49 -4.17
N TRP A 915 6.49 0.62 -4.74
CA TRP A 915 6.25 0.32 -6.17
C TRP A 915 6.32 1.56 -7.07
N GLU A 916 6.59 2.70 -6.46
CA GLU A 916 6.47 4.00 -7.08
C GLU A 916 7.86 4.55 -7.40
N VAL A 917 7.91 5.40 -8.42
CA VAL A 917 9.08 6.18 -8.77
C VAL A 917 8.71 7.65 -8.63
N ALA A 918 9.57 8.41 -7.94
CA ALA A 918 9.48 9.87 -7.89
C ALA A 918 10.81 10.50 -8.27
N VAL A 919 10.74 11.67 -8.88
CA VAL A 919 11.90 12.50 -9.17
C VAL A 919 11.75 13.82 -8.43
N PHE A 920 12.86 14.24 -7.82
CA PHE A 920 12.98 15.48 -7.09
C PHE A 920 14.04 16.36 -7.75
N GLY A 921 13.70 17.61 -7.99
CA GLY A 921 14.64 18.63 -8.47
C GLY A 921 15.18 19.49 -7.32
N PRO A 922 16.29 20.21 -7.57
CA PRO A 922 16.74 21.26 -6.65
C PRO A 922 15.67 22.36 -6.52
N PRO A 923 15.68 23.15 -5.43
CA PRO A 923 14.76 24.28 -5.28
C PRO A 923 14.94 25.28 -6.43
N ALA A 924 13.84 25.82 -6.94
CA ALA A 924 13.88 26.86 -7.97
C ALA A 924 14.67 28.08 -7.46
N PRO A 925 15.46 28.76 -8.31
CA PRO A 925 16.16 29.97 -7.93
C PRO A 925 15.15 31.03 -7.45
N ALA A 926 15.52 31.74 -6.39
CA ALA A 926 14.64 32.67 -5.65
C ALA A 926 13.94 33.74 -6.51
N ASP A 927 14.42 33.99 -7.73
CA ASP A 927 13.89 34.98 -8.67
C ASP A 927 12.69 34.51 -9.52
N THR A 928 12.10 33.35 -9.23
CA THR A 928 11.00 32.74 -10.03
C THR A 928 9.66 32.58 -9.32
N VAL A 929 9.47 33.13 -8.11
CA VAL A 929 8.21 33.07 -7.35
C VAL A 929 7.46 34.40 -7.39
#